data_AF-A0A431LQI9-F1
#
_entry.id   AF-A0A431LQI9-F1
#
_cell.length_a   1.000
_cell.length_b   1.000
_cell.length_c   1.000
_cell.angle_alpha   90.00
_cell.angle_beta   90.00
_cell.angle_gamma   90.00
#
_symmetry.space_group_name_H-M   'P 1'
#
loop_
_entity.id
_entity.type
_entity.pdbx_description
1 polymer ?
#
loop_
_entity_poly.entity_id
_entity_poly.type
_entity_poly.pdbx_seq_one_letter_code
_entity_poly.pdbx_strand_id
1 'polypeptide(L)'
;MLEPGHSDPAGLDAQAYEGELGWKTFVLVQGHGCRARDLAAVLGRPEAEIRRVRDQARGGSPVQRRPQGFAALFEAWHGRPPADEEWPRPAFVKGRGAYEWQQPELTLIATLVGQISVPAIAAALSARLREVTGDPSATRSASSVQNVLCSIGLQAADVMGGVTVRDAGAAVGTTTRIQQALRKGRLTGRKVGQRLVIAREDLEAFQEQLEVPPEGYVALSSLREPMGLLSGKLAEFARMGYIPSAVQVRVNGRQAGDTGLWFVSPGVAEQLLVDRQAGKPMPWAGRPQLSNLKASWKLFQERRHPESCETCCNLWGHGGAPLDFAGFAARYPGLAHGAKRHLTMKWTPGLTLDEAASRAGRSMSDVRTALRNGALVATLRDGQMFLSKSDVARWIARKCPLGDGRGSWIAIEEAVEQYGFSREEFKGFIERDEIESQIGMEGAALGRLFLARQQCVSLRDRIGYTEEHAAARLKITIDELRALMDGVHWRRSGRIPMSTLQAVQKRMQSCHGHTVEEAAALLGVTVDWVQARVQDGTATLKRNSWGGRPYFAEPMLQALKAAVGVEPKRALGAEWISLSPAAALAGVSTGTVMKWGEGALVRREASDRGWRYHVEDLRQQARTHWSQTRYKRDKRPQWLIDESLACDASALASQPAERPGESVQVVSALQVYCAPLTDHIAAEPPRC
;
A
#
# COMPACT_ATOMS: atom_id res chain seq x y z
N MET A 1 -88.71 30.97 51.54
CA MET A 1 -88.65 29.84 50.58
C MET A 1 -87.34 29.13 50.82
N LEU A 2 -87.45 28.00 51.52
CA LEU A 2 -86.38 27.04 51.77
C LEU A 2 -86.39 26.06 50.59
N GLU A 3 -85.26 25.86 49.93
CA GLU A 3 -84.94 24.57 49.29
C GLU A 3 -83.46 24.24 49.55
N PRO A 4 -83.14 23.02 50.03
CA PRO A 4 -81.78 22.59 50.29
C PRO A 4 -81.23 21.78 49.11
N GLY A 5 -80.12 22.25 48.52
CA GLY A 5 -79.34 21.47 47.55
C GLY A 5 -78.40 20.50 48.27
N HIS A 6 -78.65 19.20 48.09
CA HIS A 6 -77.82 18.07 48.49
C HIS A 6 -76.33 18.27 48.16
N SER A 7 -75.48 18.22 49.18
CA SER A 7 -74.06 17.87 49.04
C SER A 7 -73.92 16.36 49.26
N ASP A 8 -73.77 15.60 48.18
CA ASP A 8 -73.36 14.20 48.21
C ASP A 8 -71.85 14.12 48.54
N PRO A 9 -71.42 13.46 49.64
CA PRO A 9 -70.01 13.29 49.96
C PRO A 9 -69.39 12.00 49.38
N ALA A 10 -70.06 11.33 48.42
CA ALA A 10 -69.65 10.00 47.96
C ALA A 10 -68.73 9.98 46.71
N GLY A 11 -68.45 11.13 46.09
CA GLY A 11 -67.72 11.20 44.81
C GLY A 11 -66.19 11.28 44.90
N LEU A 12 -65.63 11.58 46.07
CA LEU A 12 -64.17 11.78 46.23
C LEU A 12 -63.40 10.51 46.60
N ASP A 13 -64.07 9.47 47.10
CA ASP A 13 -63.40 8.24 47.54
C ASP A 13 -63.21 7.21 46.41
N ALA A 14 -64.02 7.23 45.34
CA ALA A 14 -63.97 6.21 44.28
C ALA A 14 -62.80 6.38 43.29
N GLN A 15 -62.45 7.61 42.89
CA GLN A 15 -61.28 7.89 42.04
C GLN A 15 -59.95 7.72 42.82
N ALA A 16 -59.97 7.99 44.13
CA ALA A 16 -58.84 7.70 45.01
C ALA A 16 -58.63 6.18 45.15
N TYR A 17 -59.71 5.39 45.23
CA TYR A 17 -59.67 3.92 45.30
C TYR A 17 -59.16 3.25 44.01
N GLU A 18 -59.59 3.71 42.82
CA GLU A 18 -59.06 3.21 41.53
C GLU A 18 -57.57 3.56 41.36
N GLY A 19 -57.16 4.75 41.81
CA GLY A 19 -55.76 5.17 41.85
C GLY A 19 -54.92 4.29 42.78
N GLU A 20 -55.43 3.91 43.96
CA GLU A 20 -54.69 3.14 44.97
C GLU A 20 -54.53 1.64 44.67
N LEU A 21 -55.54 1.02 44.05
CA LEU A 21 -55.49 -0.39 43.62
C LEU A 21 -54.78 -0.56 42.27
N GLY A 22 -54.87 0.43 41.37
CA GLY A 22 -54.30 0.37 40.03
C GLY A 22 -52.77 0.26 40.02
N TRP A 23 -52.07 1.08 40.81
CA TRP A 23 -50.60 1.04 40.83
C TRP A 23 -50.06 -0.21 41.54
N LYS A 24 -50.73 -0.71 42.60
CA LYS A 24 -50.35 -1.95 43.27
C LYS A 24 -50.47 -3.14 42.32
N THR A 25 -51.57 -3.18 41.55
CA THR A 25 -51.78 -4.18 40.49
C THR A 25 -50.71 -4.07 39.41
N PHE A 26 -50.37 -2.86 38.97
CA PHE A 26 -49.30 -2.65 38.00
C PHE A 26 -47.93 -3.17 38.49
N VAL A 27 -47.57 -2.90 39.76
CA VAL A 27 -46.33 -3.41 40.38
C VAL A 27 -46.27 -4.94 40.37
N LEU A 28 -47.40 -5.60 40.62
CA LEU A 28 -47.47 -7.06 40.68
C LEU A 28 -47.54 -7.72 39.30
N VAL A 29 -48.26 -7.12 38.35
CA VAL A 29 -48.51 -7.71 37.01
C VAL A 29 -47.42 -7.34 36.00
N GLN A 30 -47.07 -6.04 35.90
CA GLN A 30 -46.11 -5.52 34.93
C GLN A 30 -44.72 -5.30 35.55
N GLY A 31 -44.67 -5.02 36.86
CA GLY A 31 -43.43 -4.75 37.59
C GLY A 31 -42.60 -5.98 37.99
N HIS A 32 -42.97 -7.19 37.59
CA HIS A 32 -42.24 -8.40 37.96
C HIS A 32 -40.79 -8.38 37.47
N GLY A 33 -39.83 -8.69 38.36
CA GLY A 33 -38.38 -8.66 38.06
C GLY A 33 -37.76 -7.28 37.86
N CYS A 34 -38.55 -6.21 37.77
CA CYS A 34 -38.07 -4.85 37.53
C CYS A 34 -37.42 -4.24 38.79
N ARG A 35 -36.58 -3.20 38.63
CA ARG A 35 -35.95 -2.54 39.79
C ARG A 35 -36.99 -1.72 40.55
N ALA A 36 -37.01 -1.82 41.88
CA ALA A 36 -37.98 -1.11 42.71
C ALA A 36 -37.91 0.42 42.52
N ARG A 37 -36.71 0.96 42.31
CA ARG A 37 -36.47 2.37 41.99
C ARG A 37 -37.12 2.82 40.69
N ASP A 38 -37.14 1.95 39.66
CA ASP A 38 -37.63 2.32 38.33
C ASP A 38 -39.17 2.40 38.39
N LEU A 39 -39.81 1.46 39.10
CA LEU A 39 -41.25 1.51 39.40
C LEU A 39 -41.63 2.69 40.30
N ALA A 40 -40.82 2.98 41.31
CA ALA A 40 -41.00 4.14 42.18
C ALA A 40 -41.02 5.45 41.37
N ALA A 41 -40.08 5.59 40.42
CA ALA A 41 -39.99 6.74 39.54
C ALA A 41 -41.18 6.83 38.55
N VAL A 42 -41.58 5.71 37.93
CA VAL A 42 -42.74 5.67 37.01
C VAL A 42 -44.05 6.07 37.72
N LEU A 43 -44.24 5.55 38.94
CA LEU A 43 -45.50 5.68 39.69
C LEU A 43 -45.53 6.91 40.62
N GLY A 44 -44.42 7.65 40.75
CA GLY A 44 -44.30 8.76 41.70
C GLY A 44 -44.41 8.35 43.17
N ARG A 45 -43.99 7.13 43.52
CA ARG A 45 -44.14 6.55 44.87
C ARG A 45 -42.79 6.28 45.53
N PRO A 46 -42.69 6.30 46.87
CA PRO A 46 -41.48 5.89 47.58
C PRO A 46 -41.09 4.43 47.30
N GLU A 47 -39.80 4.14 47.12
CA GLU A 47 -39.31 2.77 46.91
C GLU A 47 -39.73 1.79 48.01
N ALA A 48 -39.82 2.27 49.26
CA ALA A 48 -40.22 1.47 50.40
C ALA A 48 -41.67 0.94 50.27
N GLU A 49 -42.55 1.67 49.57
CA GLU A 49 -43.93 1.23 49.31
C GLU A 49 -43.97 0.16 48.23
N ILE A 50 -43.18 0.33 47.15
CA ILE A 50 -43.05 -0.68 46.10
C ILE A 50 -42.55 -2.01 46.67
N ARG A 51 -41.56 -1.96 47.59
CA ARG A 51 -41.03 -3.15 48.27
C ARG A 51 -42.07 -3.79 49.19
N ARG A 52 -42.80 -3.00 49.98
CA ARG A 52 -43.90 -3.50 50.84
C ARG A 52 -44.95 -4.27 50.04
N VAL A 53 -45.41 -3.72 48.92
CA VAL A 53 -46.39 -4.40 48.03
C VAL A 53 -45.85 -5.72 47.49
N ARG A 54 -44.57 -5.76 47.09
CA ARG A 54 -43.92 -7.00 46.62
C ARG A 54 -43.77 -8.04 47.72
N ASP A 55 -43.40 -7.63 48.93
CA ASP A 55 -43.19 -8.54 50.05
C ASP A 55 -44.53 -9.09 50.58
N GLN A 56 -45.61 -8.29 50.54
CA GLN A 56 -46.97 -8.74 50.87
C GLN A 56 -47.54 -9.76 49.87
N ALA A 57 -47.07 -9.79 48.63
CA ALA A 57 -47.52 -10.69 47.58
C ALA A 57 -46.68 -11.98 47.44
N ARG A 58 -45.71 -12.23 48.33
CA ARG A 58 -44.86 -13.44 48.29
C ARG A 58 -45.66 -14.70 48.65
N GLY A 59 -46.38 -15.26 47.67
CA GLY A 59 -47.10 -16.53 47.80
C GLY A 59 -47.32 -17.31 46.49
N GLY A 60 -46.83 -16.81 45.34
CA GLY A 60 -47.03 -17.45 44.03
C GLY A 60 -45.71 -17.82 43.33
N SER A 61 -45.74 -18.93 42.59
CA SER A 61 -44.58 -19.39 41.78
C SER A 61 -44.12 -18.33 40.77
N PRO A 62 -42.80 -18.19 40.55
CA PRO A 62 -42.27 -17.15 39.68
C PRO A 62 -42.66 -17.40 38.22
N VAL A 63 -43.45 -16.50 37.64
CA VAL A 63 -43.64 -16.45 36.19
C VAL A 63 -42.32 -15.92 35.58
N GLN A 64 -41.67 -16.73 34.74
CA GLN A 64 -40.44 -16.35 34.03
C GLN A 64 -40.72 -15.32 32.92
N ARG A 65 -41.01 -14.06 33.29
CA ARG A 65 -41.01 -12.93 32.35
C ARG A 65 -39.71 -12.14 32.48
N ARG A 66 -39.13 -11.76 31.34
CA ARG A 66 -37.96 -10.87 31.31
C ARG A 66 -38.34 -9.53 31.93
N PRO A 67 -37.49 -8.97 32.81
CA PRO A 67 -37.75 -7.66 33.40
C PRO A 67 -37.79 -6.58 32.32
N GLN A 68 -38.81 -5.74 32.34
CA GLN A 68 -38.91 -4.57 31.48
C GLN A 68 -37.95 -3.47 31.95
N GLY A 69 -37.45 -2.66 31.00
CA GLY A 69 -36.67 -1.46 31.30
C GLY A 69 -37.56 -0.27 31.64
N PHE A 70 -36.97 0.80 32.21
CA PHE A 70 -37.69 2.00 32.64
C PHE A 70 -38.62 2.58 31.55
N ALA A 71 -38.14 2.76 30.32
CA ALA A 71 -38.94 3.35 29.24
C ALA A 71 -40.21 2.54 28.93
N ALA A 72 -40.11 1.20 28.91
CA ALA A 72 -41.25 0.32 28.67
C ALA A 72 -42.25 0.34 29.82
N LEU A 73 -41.77 0.43 31.07
CA LEU A 73 -42.63 0.60 32.25
C LEU A 73 -43.34 1.96 32.24
N PHE A 74 -42.63 3.01 31.85
CA PHE A 74 -43.18 4.36 31.75
C PHE A 74 -44.26 4.43 30.66
N GLU A 75 -44.01 3.87 29.48
CA GLU A 75 -44.98 3.81 28.39
C GLU A 75 -46.20 2.96 28.75
N ALA A 76 -46.00 1.82 29.42
CA ALA A 76 -47.10 0.96 29.85
C ALA A 76 -48.02 1.63 30.89
N TRP A 77 -47.53 2.63 31.64
CA TRP A 77 -48.31 3.35 32.65
C TRP A 77 -48.88 4.67 32.12
N HIS A 78 -48.07 5.46 31.41
CA HIS A 78 -48.41 6.82 30.95
C HIS A 78 -48.91 6.87 29.50
N GLY A 79 -48.84 5.77 28.74
CA GLY A 79 -49.27 5.69 27.34
C GLY A 79 -48.37 6.44 26.34
N ARG A 80 -47.19 6.90 26.77
CA ARG A 80 -46.21 7.62 25.94
C ARG A 80 -44.78 7.35 26.43
N PRO A 81 -43.74 7.55 25.59
CA PRO A 81 -42.36 7.49 26.05
C PRO A 81 -42.02 8.62 27.05
N PRO A 82 -41.04 8.39 27.94
CA PRO A 82 -40.58 9.41 28.89
C PRO A 82 -39.81 10.54 28.20
N ALA A 83 -40.05 11.78 28.63
CA ALA A 83 -39.20 12.93 28.33
C ALA A 83 -37.87 12.87 29.11
N ASP A 84 -36.88 13.67 28.70
CA ASP A 84 -35.52 13.62 29.26
C ASP A 84 -35.47 13.89 30.78
N GLU A 85 -36.37 14.75 31.29
CA GLU A 85 -36.47 15.12 32.70
C GLU A 85 -37.19 14.08 33.56
N GLU A 86 -37.94 13.17 32.94
CA GLU A 86 -38.76 12.16 33.62
C GLU A 86 -37.95 10.88 33.92
N TRP A 87 -36.73 10.79 33.40
CA TRP A 87 -35.83 9.68 33.71
C TRP A 87 -35.35 9.76 35.17
N PRO A 88 -35.30 8.62 35.89
CA PRO A 88 -34.78 8.58 37.24
C PRO A 88 -33.30 8.96 37.24
N ARG A 89 -32.84 9.59 38.32
CA ARG A 89 -31.42 9.94 38.47
C ARG A 89 -30.53 8.71 38.22
N PRO A 90 -29.48 8.82 37.38
CA PRO A 90 -28.56 7.70 37.12
C PRO A 90 -27.99 7.15 38.43
N ALA A 91 -28.11 5.85 38.66
CA ALA A 91 -27.54 5.24 39.85
C ALA A 91 -26.07 4.84 39.67
N PHE A 92 -25.29 4.99 40.73
CA PHE A 92 -23.93 4.48 40.80
C PHE A 92 -23.91 2.97 41.02
N VAL A 93 -23.30 2.23 40.10
CA VAL A 93 -23.19 0.76 40.18
C VAL A 93 -21.84 0.39 40.81
N LYS A 94 -21.85 0.08 42.12
CA LYS A 94 -20.63 -0.22 42.90
C LYS A 94 -19.72 -1.27 42.25
N GLY A 95 -20.28 -2.36 41.73
CA GLY A 95 -19.50 -3.43 41.09
C GLY A 95 -18.83 -3.04 39.78
N ARG A 96 -19.26 -1.94 39.13
CA ARG A 96 -18.64 -1.40 37.91
C ARG A 96 -17.86 -0.11 38.15
N GLY A 97 -17.91 0.44 39.37
CA GLY A 97 -17.30 1.72 39.71
C GLY A 97 -17.78 2.90 38.85
N ALA A 98 -18.99 2.83 38.30
CA ALA A 98 -19.50 3.82 37.35
C ALA A 98 -21.02 4.00 37.44
N TYR A 99 -21.49 5.17 37.03
CA TYR A 99 -22.91 5.45 36.82
C TYR A 99 -23.47 4.64 35.65
N GLU A 100 -24.70 4.17 35.76
CA GLU A 100 -25.39 3.50 34.65
C GLU A 100 -25.63 4.46 33.48
N TRP A 101 -25.72 3.92 32.26
CA TRP A 101 -26.07 4.69 31.06
C TRP A 101 -27.58 4.68 30.85
N GLN A 102 -28.15 5.85 30.59
CA GLN A 102 -29.59 6.01 30.31
C GLN A 102 -29.82 6.65 28.94
N GLN A 103 -31.04 6.52 28.41
CA GLN A 103 -31.39 6.98 27.06
C GLN A 103 -31.12 8.47 26.79
N PRO A 104 -31.33 9.40 27.74
CA PRO A 104 -30.99 10.82 27.53
C PRO A 104 -29.50 11.04 27.25
N GLU A 105 -28.62 10.33 27.96
CA GLU A 105 -27.17 10.39 27.71
C GLU A 105 -26.80 9.76 26.36
N LEU A 106 -27.46 8.67 25.96
CA LEU A 106 -27.24 8.04 24.65
C LEU A 106 -27.68 8.95 23.50
N THR A 107 -28.79 9.66 23.66
CA THR A 107 -29.30 10.63 22.69
C THR A 107 -28.36 11.82 22.57
N LEU A 108 -27.89 12.35 23.71
CA LEU A 108 -26.88 13.42 23.72
C LEU A 108 -25.55 12.97 23.09
N ILE A 109 -25.13 11.72 23.30
CA ILE A 109 -23.96 11.18 22.58
C ILE A 109 -24.21 11.22 21.07
N ALA A 110 -25.36 10.73 20.59
CA ALA A 110 -25.66 10.66 19.17
C ALA A 110 -25.66 12.04 18.49
N THR A 111 -26.04 13.11 19.20
CA THR A 111 -25.99 14.47 18.67
C THR A 111 -24.58 15.05 18.66
N LEU A 112 -23.74 14.73 19.65
CA LEU A 112 -22.38 15.26 19.78
C LEU A 112 -21.34 14.53 18.90
N VAL A 113 -21.61 13.27 18.53
CA VAL A 113 -20.72 12.46 17.68
C VAL A 113 -20.49 13.13 16.32
N GLY A 114 -19.21 13.20 15.95
CA GLY A 114 -18.79 13.86 14.71
C GLY A 114 -18.69 15.38 14.81
N GLN A 115 -19.32 16.01 15.81
CA GLN A 115 -19.24 17.45 16.05
C GLN A 115 -18.03 17.81 16.92
N ILE A 116 -17.79 17.06 18.00
CA ILE A 116 -16.69 17.28 18.95
C ILE A 116 -15.89 16.00 19.20
N SER A 117 -14.72 16.13 19.83
CA SER A 117 -13.84 14.99 20.13
C SER A 117 -14.38 14.12 21.28
N VAL A 118 -14.03 12.83 21.31
CA VAL A 118 -14.48 11.90 22.38
C VAL A 118 -14.15 12.42 23.80
N PRO A 119 -12.96 13.00 24.08
CA PRO A 119 -12.69 13.62 25.37
C PRO A 119 -13.62 14.81 25.69
N ALA A 120 -14.00 15.61 24.69
CA ALA A 120 -14.94 16.70 24.89
C ALA A 120 -16.38 16.20 25.14
N ILE A 121 -16.81 15.13 24.45
CA ILE A 121 -18.07 14.44 24.73
C ILE A 121 -18.08 13.94 26.18
N ALA A 122 -16.98 13.31 26.63
CA ALA A 122 -16.83 12.82 27.99
C ALA A 122 -16.92 13.95 29.03
N ALA A 123 -16.32 15.11 28.75
CA ALA A 123 -16.42 16.29 29.60
C ALA A 123 -17.86 16.84 29.68
N ALA A 124 -18.54 16.98 28.54
CA ALA A 124 -19.93 17.44 28.47
C ALA A 124 -20.88 16.51 29.23
N LEU A 125 -20.75 15.19 29.04
CA LEU A 125 -21.54 14.20 29.77
C LEU A 125 -21.21 14.19 31.26
N SER A 126 -19.95 14.40 31.65
CA SER A 126 -19.58 14.51 33.06
C SER A 126 -20.22 15.72 33.72
N ALA A 127 -20.25 16.88 33.04
CA ALA A 127 -20.91 18.07 33.55
C ALA A 127 -22.40 17.84 33.77
N ARG A 128 -23.10 17.29 32.77
CA ARG A 128 -24.52 16.93 32.88
C ARG A 128 -24.77 15.90 33.99
N LEU A 129 -23.91 14.89 34.10
CA LEU A 129 -24.07 13.84 35.11
C LEU A 129 -23.98 14.42 36.53
N ARG A 130 -23.03 15.33 36.79
CA ARG A 130 -22.91 16.04 38.08
C ARG A 130 -24.13 16.89 38.39
N GLU A 131 -24.68 17.57 37.38
CA GLU A 131 -25.89 18.37 37.53
C GLU A 131 -27.11 17.51 37.90
N VAL A 132 -27.30 16.38 37.21
CA VAL A 132 -28.46 15.50 37.42
C VAL A 132 -28.36 14.68 38.71
N THR A 133 -27.15 14.23 39.09
CA THR A 133 -26.97 13.40 40.30
C THR A 133 -26.68 14.22 41.56
N GLY A 134 -26.16 15.45 41.42
CA GLY A 134 -25.64 16.26 42.52
C GLY A 134 -24.30 15.78 43.08
N ASP A 135 -23.69 14.75 42.49
CA ASP A 135 -22.39 14.21 42.91
C ASP A 135 -21.24 14.90 42.14
N PRO A 136 -20.39 15.71 42.80
CA PRO A 136 -19.29 16.41 42.13
C PRO A 136 -18.21 15.47 41.59
N SER A 137 -18.11 14.24 42.12
CA SER A 137 -17.15 13.24 41.68
C SER A 137 -17.63 12.43 40.47
N ALA A 138 -18.89 12.60 40.05
CA ALA A 138 -19.45 11.89 38.91
C ALA A 138 -18.70 12.24 37.62
N THR A 139 -18.25 11.20 36.90
CA THR A 139 -17.47 11.35 35.66
C THR A 139 -17.82 10.31 34.61
N ARG A 140 -17.72 10.70 33.35
CA ARG A 140 -17.62 9.83 32.18
C ARG A 140 -16.20 9.91 31.66
N SER A 141 -15.50 8.78 31.57
CA SER A 141 -14.18 8.73 30.94
C SER A 141 -14.32 8.62 29.41
N ALA A 142 -13.29 9.06 28.67
CA ALA A 142 -13.25 8.90 27.22
C ALA A 142 -13.39 7.43 26.77
N SER A 143 -12.81 6.49 27.54
CA SER A 143 -12.95 5.05 27.28
C SER A 143 -14.38 4.55 27.48
N SER A 144 -15.09 5.04 28.52
CA SER A 144 -16.50 4.69 28.75
C SER A 144 -17.40 5.19 27.61
N VAL A 145 -17.19 6.42 27.14
CA VAL A 145 -17.90 6.98 26.00
C VAL A 145 -17.61 6.17 24.73
N GLN A 146 -16.35 5.82 24.48
CA GLN A 146 -15.97 5.02 23.31
C GLN A 146 -16.62 3.64 23.31
N ASN A 147 -16.71 2.97 24.46
CA ASN A 147 -17.39 1.68 24.58
C ASN A 147 -18.89 1.79 24.29
N VAL A 148 -19.52 2.87 24.76
CA VAL A 148 -20.95 3.12 24.53
C VAL A 148 -21.23 3.44 23.07
N LEU A 149 -20.42 4.30 22.44
CA LEU A 149 -20.47 4.56 21.00
C LEU A 149 -20.47 3.25 20.21
N CYS A 150 -19.51 2.37 20.50
CA CYS A 150 -19.43 1.06 19.88
C CYS A 150 -20.69 0.21 20.13
N SER A 151 -21.26 0.23 21.34
CA SER A 151 -22.46 -0.54 21.67
C SER A 151 -23.73 -0.05 20.97
N ILE A 152 -23.87 1.25 20.73
CA ILE A 152 -25.03 1.81 20.01
C ILE A 152 -24.85 1.78 18.49
N GLY A 153 -23.63 1.48 18.01
CA GLY A 153 -23.30 1.35 16.59
C GLY A 153 -22.65 2.56 15.95
N LEU A 154 -22.29 3.56 16.75
CA LEU A 154 -21.64 4.77 16.28
C LEU A 154 -20.12 4.65 16.41
N GLN A 155 -19.40 5.24 15.46
CA GLN A 155 -17.97 5.52 15.57
C GLN A 155 -17.76 7.00 15.81
N ALA A 156 -16.64 7.36 16.43
CA ALA A 156 -16.19 8.76 16.51
C ALA A 156 -16.03 9.42 15.13
N ALA A 157 -16.01 8.60 14.06
CA ALA A 157 -15.98 8.99 12.66
C ALA A 157 -17.33 9.45 12.08
N ASP A 158 -18.43 9.02 12.67
CA ASP A 158 -19.75 9.18 12.09
C ASP A 158 -20.22 10.63 12.22
N VAL A 159 -21.01 11.08 11.26
CA VAL A 159 -21.48 12.46 11.16
C VAL A 159 -22.96 12.44 10.79
N MET A 160 -23.77 13.18 11.54
CA MET A 160 -25.21 13.28 11.30
C MET A 160 -25.50 14.15 10.07
N GLY A 161 -26.44 13.71 9.22
CA GLY A 161 -27.00 14.52 8.12
C GLY A 161 -26.16 14.61 6.84
N GLY A 162 -25.16 13.76 6.65
CA GLY A 162 -24.41 13.74 5.39
C GLY A 162 -23.36 12.64 5.30
N VAL A 163 -22.51 12.73 4.30
CA VAL A 163 -21.43 11.78 4.01
C VAL A 163 -20.08 12.49 4.02
N THR A 164 -19.05 11.80 4.50
CA THR A 164 -17.71 12.36 4.48
C THR A 164 -17.17 12.39 3.05
N VAL A 165 -16.20 13.27 2.77
CA VAL A 165 -15.50 13.30 1.46
C VAL A 165 -14.95 11.92 1.07
N ARG A 166 -14.54 11.11 2.05
CA ARG A 166 -14.04 9.74 1.81
C ARG A 166 -15.16 8.82 1.33
N ASP A 167 -16.29 8.83 2.02
CA ASP A 167 -17.42 7.95 1.71
C ASP A 167 -18.10 8.38 0.40
N ALA A 168 -18.25 9.69 0.18
CA ALA A 168 -18.65 10.25 -1.12
C ALA A 168 -17.70 9.83 -2.24
N GLY A 169 -16.39 9.80 -1.94
CA GLY A 169 -15.37 9.31 -2.85
C GLY A 169 -15.54 7.83 -3.20
N ALA A 170 -15.92 6.99 -2.24
CA ALA A 170 -16.21 5.58 -2.48
C ALA A 170 -17.48 5.41 -3.35
N ALA A 171 -18.54 6.16 -3.06
CA ALA A 171 -19.78 6.12 -3.84
C ALA A 171 -19.63 6.59 -5.30
N VAL A 172 -18.74 7.55 -5.55
CA VAL A 172 -18.45 8.08 -6.90
C VAL A 172 -17.25 7.36 -7.55
N GLY A 173 -16.59 6.45 -6.84
CA GLY A 173 -15.42 5.69 -7.31
C GLY A 173 -14.06 6.39 -7.16
N THR A 174 -14.02 7.70 -6.88
CA THR A 174 -12.77 8.39 -6.49
C THR A 174 -12.97 9.63 -5.61
N THR A 175 -12.22 9.69 -4.51
CA THR A 175 -12.17 10.84 -3.59
C THR A 175 -11.66 12.12 -4.26
N THR A 176 -10.78 12.00 -5.26
CA THR A 176 -10.18 13.16 -5.95
C THR A 176 -11.23 13.94 -6.73
N ARG A 177 -12.24 13.26 -7.29
CA ARG A 177 -13.34 13.90 -8.04
C ARG A 177 -14.22 14.73 -7.10
N ILE A 178 -14.55 14.21 -5.93
CA ILE A 178 -15.28 14.94 -4.89
C ILE A 178 -14.50 16.18 -4.44
N GLN A 179 -13.21 16.03 -4.16
CA GLN A 179 -12.35 17.17 -3.78
C GLN A 179 -12.28 18.24 -4.88
N GLN A 180 -12.23 17.83 -6.16
CA GLN A 180 -12.24 18.76 -7.28
C GLN A 180 -13.60 19.44 -7.45
N ALA A 181 -14.70 18.71 -7.26
CA ALA A 181 -16.06 19.26 -7.31
C ALA A 181 -16.26 20.31 -6.20
N LEU A 182 -15.81 20.04 -4.98
CA LEU A 182 -15.80 20.99 -3.87
C LEU A 182 -14.96 22.25 -4.20
N ARG A 183 -13.73 22.08 -4.71
CA ARG A 183 -12.87 23.22 -5.09
C ARG A 183 -13.46 24.08 -6.21
N LYS A 184 -14.21 23.47 -7.14
CA LYS A 184 -14.85 24.15 -8.26
C LYS A 184 -16.26 24.64 -7.94
N GLY A 185 -16.72 24.52 -6.68
CA GLY A 185 -18.04 24.95 -6.25
C GLY A 185 -19.21 24.14 -6.82
N ARG A 186 -18.96 22.91 -7.30
CA ARG A 186 -20.00 22.01 -7.85
C ARG A 186 -20.67 21.14 -6.79
N LEU A 187 -20.01 20.96 -5.66
CA LEU A 187 -20.56 20.35 -4.46
C LEU A 187 -20.34 21.32 -3.32
N THR A 188 -21.32 21.42 -2.41
CA THR A 188 -21.20 22.22 -1.21
C THR A 188 -20.80 21.33 -0.05
N GLY A 189 -19.74 21.71 0.66
CA GLY A 189 -19.29 21.01 1.85
C GLY A 189 -19.56 21.85 3.10
N ARG A 190 -20.22 21.27 4.10
CA ARG A 190 -20.37 21.87 5.44
C ARG A 190 -19.30 21.31 6.36
N LYS A 191 -18.62 22.19 7.10
CA LYS A 191 -17.69 21.76 8.15
C LYS A 191 -18.46 21.34 9.39
N VAL A 192 -18.32 20.07 9.80
CA VAL A 192 -18.85 19.53 11.05
C VAL A 192 -17.67 19.04 11.88
N GLY A 193 -17.39 19.76 12.97
CA GLY A 193 -16.15 19.59 13.74
C GLY A 193 -14.91 19.81 12.87
N GLN A 194 -14.07 18.78 12.75
CA GLN A 194 -12.87 18.79 11.90
C GLN A 194 -13.11 18.19 10.50
N ARG A 195 -14.31 17.68 10.21
CA ARG A 195 -14.61 16.98 8.96
C ARG A 195 -15.41 17.85 8.01
N LEU A 196 -15.16 17.67 6.72
CA LEU A 196 -15.98 18.24 5.66
C LEU A 196 -17.03 17.20 5.24
N VAL A 197 -18.29 17.56 5.39
CA VAL A 197 -19.46 16.71 5.14
C VAL A 197 -20.23 17.28 3.95
N ILE A 198 -20.68 16.39 3.09
CA ILE A 198 -21.51 16.71 1.92
C ILE A 198 -22.91 16.18 2.23
N ALA A 199 -23.95 16.97 1.95
CA ALA A 199 -25.33 16.49 2.11
C ALA A 199 -25.56 15.29 1.17
N ARG A 200 -26.39 14.33 1.59
CA ARG A 200 -26.67 13.14 0.75
C ARG A 200 -27.36 13.54 -0.54
N GLU A 201 -28.34 14.44 -0.44
CA GLU A 201 -29.09 14.99 -1.58
C GLU A 201 -28.15 15.66 -2.59
N ASP A 202 -27.19 16.47 -2.14
CA ASP A 202 -26.19 17.10 -3.00
C ASP A 202 -25.29 16.05 -3.71
N LEU A 203 -24.95 14.97 -3.02
CA LEU A 203 -24.14 13.89 -3.60
C LEU A 203 -24.94 13.11 -4.65
N GLU A 204 -26.20 12.80 -4.36
CA GLU A 204 -27.11 12.09 -5.28
C GLU A 204 -27.34 12.92 -6.55
N ALA A 205 -27.67 14.21 -6.42
CA ALA A 205 -27.82 15.12 -7.56
C ALA A 205 -26.52 15.26 -8.37
N PHE A 206 -25.36 15.20 -7.72
CA PHE A 206 -24.07 15.20 -8.40
C PHE A 206 -23.79 13.89 -9.14
N GLN A 207 -24.29 12.75 -8.66
CA GLN A 207 -24.17 11.45 -9.32
C GLN A 207 -25.03 11.37 -10.58
N GLU A 208 -26.22 11.95 -10.57
CA GLU A 208 -27.13 12.01 -11.73
C GLU A 208 -26.55 12.81 -12.90
N GLN A 209 -25.65 13.77 -12.64
CA GLN A 209 -24.98 14.58 -13.67
C GLN A 209 -23.81 13.87 -14.38
N LEU A 210 -23.50 12.64 -13.98
CA LEU A 210 -22.41 11.87 -14.57
C LEU A 210 -22.92 11.14 -15.81
N GLU A 211 -22.24 11.26 -16.95
CA GLU A 211 -22.58 10.43 -18.12
C GLU A 211 -22.40 8.95 -17.76
N VAL A 212 -23.40 8.14 -18.09
CA VAL A 212 -23.33 6.70 -17.87
C VAL A 212 -22.33 6.11 -18.87
N PRO A 213 -21.37 5.26 -18.44
CA PRO A 213 -20.50 4.57 -19.38
C PRO A 213 -21.34 3.71 -20.35
N PRO A 214 -20.85 3.43 -21.57
CA PRO A 214 -21.56 2.54 -22.49
C PRO A 214 -21.83 1.19 -21.83
N GLU A 215 -22.97 0.58 -22.16
CA GLU A 215 -23.43 -0.64 -21.52
C GLU A 215 -22.36 -1.76 -21.60
N GLY A 216 -22.14 -2.44 -20.48
CA GLY A 216 -21.14 -3.50 -20.34
C GLY A 216 -19.70 -3.02 -20.11
N TYR A 217 -19.37 -1.73 -20.26
CA TYR A 217 -17.98 -1.30 -20.08
C TYR A 217 -17.50 -1.44 -18.63
N VAL A 218 -16.25 -1.88 -18.48
CA VAL A 218 -15.62 -2.14 -17.19
C VAL A 218 -14.75 -0.96 -16.77
N ALA A 219 -14.84 -0.53 -15.51
CA ALA A 219 -14.01 0.54 -14.98
C ALA A 219 -12.53 0.11 -14.94
N LEU A 220 -11.63 0.87 -15.56
CA LEU A 220 -10.19 0.57 -15.56
C LEU A 220 -9.58 0.50 -14.16
N SER A 221 -10.17 1.17 -13.18
CA SER A 221 -9.75 1.10 -11.78
C SER A 221 -9.99 -0.27 -11.13
N SER A 222 -11.03 -1.00 -11.54
CA SER A 222 -11.33 -2.34 -10.97
C SER A 222 -10.32 -3.39 -11.42
N LEU A 223 -9.67 -3.19 -12.57
CA LEU A 223 -8.65 -4.11 -13.08
C LEU A 223 -7.32 -4.07 -12.28
N ARG A 224 -7.12 -3.06 -11.42
CA ARG A 224 -5.84 -2.88 -10.71
C ARG A 224 -5.48 -4.04 -9.80
N GLU A 225 -6.41 -4.46 -8.95
CA GLU A 225 -6.18 -5.53 -7.99
C GLU A 225 -5.99 -6.89 -8.68
N PRO A 226 -6.85 -7.32 -9.62
CA PRO A 226 -6.63 -8.53 -10.42
C PRO A 226 -5.30 -8.54 -11.19
N MET A 227 -4.81 -7.38 -11.64
CA MET A 227 -3.52 -7.28 -12.34
C MET A 227 -2.29 -7.17 -11.41
N GLY A 228 -2.49 -7.08 -10.10
CA GLY A 228 -1.44 -6.84 -9.11
C GLY A 228 -0.80 -5.45 -9.20
N LEU A 229 -1.55 -4.44 -9.65
CA LEU A 229 -1.06 -3.08 -9.87
C LEU A 229 -1.37 -2.16 -8.67
N LEU A 230 -0.32 -1.84 -7.91
CA LEU A 230 -0.42 -0.91 -6.77
C LEU A 230 -0.62 0.56 -7.17
N SER A 231 -0.40 0.93 -8.44
CA SER A 231 -0.44 2.33 -8.91
C SER A 231 -1.62 2.63 -9.84
N GLY A 232 -2.11 3.87 -9.83
CA GLY A 232 -3.21 4.36 -10.70
C GLY A 232 -2.81 4.64 -12.16
N LYS A 233 -1.73 4.03 -12.66
CA LYS A 233 -1.16 4.33 -13.99
C LYS A 233 -2.05 3.91 -15.17
N LEU A 234 -3.04 3.05 -14.95
CA LEU A 234 -3.97 2.61 -16.01
C LEU A 234 -4.72 3.78 -16.65
N ALA A 235 -5.17 4.75 -15.85
CA ALA A 235 -5.81 5.97 -16.37
C ALA A 235 -4.83 6.81 -17.22
N GLU A 236 -3.54 6.84 -16.85
CA GLU A 236 -2.51 7.52 -17.63
C GLU A 236 -2.28 6.83 -18.98
N PHE A 237 -2.23 5.50 -19.00
CA PHE A 237 -2.08 4.71 -20.21
C PHE A 237 -3.29 4.81 -21.14
N ALA A 238 -4.51 4.81 -20.58
CA ALA A 238 -5.74 5.07 -21.32
C ALA A 238 -5.72 6.46 -21.97
N ARG A 239 -5.35 7.50 -21.22
CA ARG A 239 -5.19 8.86 -21.74
C ARG A 239 -4.14 8.95 -22.86
N MET A 240 -3.09 8.13 -22.80
CA MET A 240 -2.07 8.07 -23.85
C MET A 240 -2.48 7.25 -25.08
N GLY A 241 -3.70 6.69 -25.09
CA GLY A 241 -4.17 5.82 -26.18
C GLY A 241 -3.48 4.46 -26.23
N TYR A 242 -2.80 4.06 -25.15
CA TYR A 242 -2.12 2.76 -25.09
C TYR A 242 -3.08 1.62 -24.69
N ILE A 243 -4.27 1.94 -24.19
CA ILE A 243 -5.31 0.98 -23.87
C ILE A 243 -6.39 1.08 -24.96
N PRO A 244 -6.54 0.06 -25.82
CA PRO A 244 -7.59 0.05 -26.85
C PRO A 244 -8.99 0.17 -26.23
N SER A 245 -9.93 0.80 -26.93
CA SER A 245 -11.32 1.00 -26.49
C SER A 245 -11.52 1.77 -25.17
N ALA A 246 -10.46 2.40 -24.65
CA ALA A 246 -10.59 3.15 -23.41
C ALA A 246 -11.38 4.45 -23.64
N VAL A 247 -12.49 4.61 -22.91
CA VAL A 247 -13.36 5.79 -22.95
C VAL A 247 -13.40 6.46 -21.59
N GLN A 248 -13.49 7.78 -21.59
CA GLN A 248 -13.59 8.57 -20.38
C GLN A 248 -15.03 9.04 -20.18
N VAL A 249 -15.60 8.76 -19.01
CA VAL A 249 -16.92 9.30 -18.63
C VAL A 249 -16.81 10.80 -18.36
N ARG A 250 -17.61 11.59 -19.08
CA ARG A 250 -17.64 13.05 -18.97
C ARG A 250 -18.57 13.52 -17.85
N VAL A 251 -18.47 14.81 -17.52
CA VAL A 251 -19.43 15.49 -16.61
C VAL A 251 -20.09 16.59 -17.42
N ASN A 252 -21.42 16.53 -17.59
CA ASN A 252 -22.20 17.51 -18.35
C ASN A 252 -21.61 17.77 -19.76
N GLY A 253 -21.33 16.73 -20.56
CA GLY A 253 -20.78 16.87 -21.90
C GLY A 253 -19.32 17.36 -22.00
N ARG A 254 -18.70 17.77 -20.88
CA ARG A 254 -17.32 18.25 -20.83
C ARG A 254 -16.39 17.14 -20.34
N GLN A 255 -15.26 16.97 -21.02
CA GLN A 255 -14.20 16.06 -20.56
C GLN A 255 -13.91 16.33 -19.08
N ALA A 256 -14.10 15.30 -18.24
CA ALA A 256 -13.52 15.31 -16.92
C ALA A 256 -12.01 15.50 -17.14
N GLY A 257 -11.36 16.42 -16.42
CA GLY A 257 -9.94 16.74 -16.65
C GLY A 257 -9.01 15.53 -16.45
N ASP A 258 -7.74 15.77 -16.11
CA ASP A 258 -6.72 14.72 -15.95
C ASP A 258 -7.08 13.55 -14.99
N THR A 259 -8.16 13.66 -14.24
CA THR A 259 -8.66 12.72 -13.23
C THR A 259 -10.02 12.07 -13.56
N GLY A 260 -10.45 12.04 -14.82
CA GLY A 260 -11.70 11.36 -15.19
C GLY A 260 -11.65 9.83 -14.99
N LEU A 261 -12.82 9.23 -14.77
CA LEU A 261 -12.97 7.78 -14.69
C LEU A 261 -12.88 7.19 -16.09
N TRP A 262 -11.97 6.25 -16.27
CA TRP A 262 -11.75 5.56 -17.52
C TRP A 262 -12.42 4.19 -17.49
N PHE A 263 -13.02 3.84 -18.60
CA PHE A 263 -13.73 2.60 -18.83
C PHE A 263 -13.17 1.94 -20.09
N VAL A 264 -13.28 0.63 -20.17
CA VAL A 264 -12.78 -0.17 -21.29
C VAL A 264 -13.82 -1.24 -21.62
N SER A 265 -13.88 -1.65 -22.89
CA SER A 265 -14.80 -2.71 -23.31
C SER A 265 -14.53 -4.03 -22.56
N PRO A 266 -15.56 -4.88 -22.33
CA PRO A 266 -15.39 -6.18 -21.66
C PRO A 266 -14.29 -7.05 -22.27
N GLY A 267 -14.29 -7.19 -23.59
CA GLY A 267 -13.32 -8.04 -24.29
C GLY A 267 -11.87 -7.58 -24.13
N VAL A 268 -11.63 -6.26 -24.13
CA VAL A 268 -10.28 -5.73 -23.86
C VAL A 268 -9.92 -5.85 -22.38
N ALA A 269 -10.88 -5.67 -21.46
CA ALA A 269 -10.64 -5.90 -20.03
C ALA A 269 -10.21 -7.34 -19.75
N GLU A 270 -10.92 -8.31 -20.30
CA GLU A 270 -10.60 -9.73 -20.19
C GLU A 270 -9.25 -10.05 -20.81
N GLN A 271 -8.99 -9.56 -22.04
CA GLN A 271 -7.71 -9.76 -22.71
C GLN A 271 -6.53 -9.21 -21.90
N LEU A 272 -6.66 -8.04 -21.28
CA LEU A 272 -5.61 -7.46 -20.43
C LEU A 272 -5.31 -8.34 -19.21
N LEU A 273 -6.33 -8.97 -18.62
CA LEU A 273 -6.16 -9.89 -17.49
C LEU A 273 -5.51 -11.20 -17.94
N VAL A 274 -5.97 -11.78 -19.05
CA VAL A 274 -5.41 -13.02 -19.64
C VAL A 274 -3.94 -12.81 -20.03
N ASP A 275 -3.61 -11.73 -20.73
CA ASP A 275 -2.24 -11.43 -21.12
C ASP A 275 -1.34 -11.22 -19.90
N ARG A 276 -1.88 -10.63 -18.83
CA ARG A 276 -1.14 -10.41 -17.58
C ARG A 276 -0.86 -11.71 -16.84
N GLN A 277 -1.85 -12.60 -16.76
CA GLN A 277 -1.70 -13.94 -16.18
C GLN A 277 -0.73 -14.80 -16.99
N ALA A 278 -0.76 -14.68 -18.32
CA ALA A 278 0.16 -15.36 -19.23
C ALA A 278 1.59 -14.75 -19.26
N GLY A 279 1.86 -13.70 -18.47
CA GLY A 279 3.17 -13.05 -18.41
C GLY A 279 3.56 -12.29 -19.68
N LYS A 280 2.62 -12.04 -20.59
CA LYS A 280 2.87 -11.30 -21.83
C LYS A 280 3.14 -9.82 -21.53
N PRO A 281 3.95 -9.14 -22.38
CA PRO A 281 4.14 -7.70 -22.26
C PRO A 281 2.79 -6.98 -22.46
N MET A 282 2.45 -6.11 -21.50
CA MET A 282 1.26 -5.27 -21.60
C MET A 282 1.34 -4.32 -22.82
N PRO A 283 0.21 -3.81 -23.35
CA PRO A 283 0.22 -2.91 -24.51
C PRO A 283 1.11 -1.66 -24.37
N TRP A 284 1.31 -1.20 -23.13
CA TRP A 284 2.17 -0.08 -22.78
C TRP A 284 3.62 -0.45 -22.42
N ALA A 285 3.98 -1.74 -22.42
CA ALA A 285 5.33 -2.19 -22.08
C ALA A 285 6.35 -1.65 -23.10
N GLY A 286 7.45 -1.09 -22.61
CA GLY A 286 8.50 -0.49 -23.45
C GLY A 286 8.13 0.86 -24.09
N ARG A 287 6.86 1.28 -24.02
CA ARG A 287 6.44 2.57 -24.57
C ARG A 287 6.84 3.71 -23.63
N PRO A 288 7.49 4.77 -24.13
CA PRO A 288 7.86 5.89 -23.30
C PRO A 288 6.60 6.64 -22.83
N GLN A 289 6.59 7.02 -21.55
CA GLN A 289 5.51 7.85 -21.00
C GLN A 289 5.69 9.29 -21.50
N LEU A 290 4.69 9.81 -22.23
CA LEU A 290 4.76 11.14 -22.86
C LEU A 290 4.94 12.26 -21.81
N SER A 291 4.32 12.11 -20.64
CA SER A 291 4.48 13.00 -19.47
C SER A 291 5.94 13.09 -19.03
N ASN A 292 6.59 11.94 -18.84
CA ASN A 292 8.00 11.85 -18.47
C ASN A 292 8.92 12.36 -19.58
N LEU A 293 8.59 12.10 -20.85
CA LEU A 293 9.36 12.63 -21.98
C LEU A 293 9.26 14.16 -22.05
N LYS A 294 8.07 14.74 -21.88
CA LYS A 294 7.90 16.20 -21.83
C LYS A 294 8.65 16.82 -20.66
N ALA A 295 8.61 16.19 -19.49
CA ALA A 295 9.40 16.62 -18.33
C ALA A 295 10.91 16.52 -18.60
N SER A 296 11.36 15.42 -19.21
CA SER A 296 12.78 15.22 -19.59
C SER A 296 13.23 16.20 -20.66
N TRP A 297 12.36 16.53 -21.62
CA TRP A 297 12.62 17.54 -22.65
C TRP A 297 12.78 18.92 -22.04
N LYS A 298 11.88 19.31 -21.14
CA LYS A 298 11.99 20.58 -20.41
C LYS A 298 13.31 20.66 -19.63
N LEU A 299 13.66 19.60 -18.90
CA LEU A 299 14.94 19.53 -18.18
C LEU A 299 16.15 19.59 -19.11
N PHE A 300 16.09 18.90 -20.25
CA PHE A 300 17.15 18.92 -21.26
C PHE A 300 17.33 20.32 -21.86
N GLN A 301 16.23 21.03 -22.16
CA GLN A 301 16.29 22.42 -22.66
C GLN A 301 16.85 23.38 -21.61
N GLU A 302 16.33 23.33 -20.38
CA GLU A 302 16.78 24.18 -19.27
C GLU A 302 18.25 23.98 -18.91
N ARG A 303 18.75 22.75 -19.09
CA ARG A 303 20.09 22.33 -18.65
C ARG A 303 20.94 21.92 -19.84
N ARG A 304 20.68 22.48 -21.01
CA ARG A 304 21.39 22.13 -22.23
C ARG A 304 22.89 22.36 -22.04
N HIS A 305 23.67 21.32 -22.25
CA HIS A 305 25.12 21.40 -22.17
C HIS A 305 25.66 22.20 -23.37
N PRO A 306 26.83 22.87 -23.22
CA PRO A 306 27.49 23.55 -24.33
C PRO A 306 27.93 22.57 -25.42
N GLU A 307 28.14 23.08 -26.63
CA GLU A 307 28.58 22.29 -27.79
C GLU A 307 29.97 21.65 -27.59
N SER A 308 30.78 22.21 -26.71
CA SER A 308 32.07 21.63 -26.30
C SER A 308 31.94 20.40 -25.38
N CYS A 309 30.72 20.01 -25.00
CA CYS A 309 30.51 18.82 -24.19
C CYS A 309 30.68 17.54 -25.02
N GLU A 310 31.88 16.97 -24.96
CA GLU A 310 32.26 15.73 -25.65
C GLU A 310 31.27 14.57 -25.42
N THR A 311 30.72 14.43 -24.21
CA THR A 311 29.72 13.40 -23.94
C THR A 311 28.40 13.65 -24.69
N CYS A 312 27.93 14.89 -24.78
CA CYS A 312 26.74 15.22 -25.57
C CYS A 312 27.00 15.02 -27.07
N CYS A 313 28.17 15.41 -27.58
CA CYS A 313 28.56 15.18 -28.98
C CYS A 313 28.58 13.68 -29.30
N ASN A 314 29.16 12.85 -28.43
CA ASN A 314 29.18 11.40 -28.60
C ASN A 314 27.80 10.76 -28.51
N LEU A 315 26.88 11.30 -27.69
CA LEU A 315 25.52 10.76 -27.56
C LEU A 315 24.63 11.11 -28.75
N TRP A 316 24.81 12.30 -29.31
CA TRP A 316 23.99 12.76 -30.43
C TRP A 316 24.62 12.51 -31.81
N GLY A 317 25.93 12.24 -31.86
CA GLY A 317 26.68 12.05 -33.10
C GLY A 317 26.68 13.29 -33.99
N HIS A 318 26.99 13.09 -35.27
CA HIS A 318 27.10 14.18 -36.26
C HIS A 318 25.79 14.95 -36.50
N GLY A 319 24.63 14.34 -36.22
CA GLY A 319 23.33 15.00 -36.35
C GLY A 319 23.01 16.01 -35.24
N GLY A 320 23.87 16.14 -34.22
CA GLY A 320 23.71 17.11 -33.15
C GLY A 320 22.48 16.88 -32.26
N ALA A 321 22.35 17.73 -31.25
CA ALA A 321 21.23 17.69 -30.31
C ALA A 321 19.89 17.95 -31.03
N PRO A 322 18.79 17.25 -30.67
CA PRO A 322 17.48 17.51 -31.23
C PRO A 322 17.02 18.96 -31.01
N LEU A 323 16.44 19.57 -32.04
CA LEU A 323 15.94 20.95 -32.01
C LEU A 323 14.51 21.04 -31.45
N ASP A 324 13.73 19.97 -31.59
CA ASP A 324 12.32 19.92 -31.21
C ASP A 324 11.98 18.69 -30.34
N PHE A 325 10.75 18.73 -29.80
CA PHE A 325 10.26 17.64 -28.96
C PHE A 325 10.09 16.34 -29.74
N ALA A 326 9.71 16.41 -31.03
CA ALA A 326 9.51 15.22 -31.85
C ALA A 326 10.82 14.45 -32.07
N GLY A 327 11.89 15.16 -32.47
CA GLY A 327 13.23 14.58 -32.62
C GLY A 327 13.80 14.07 -31.30
N PHE A 328 13.52 14.76 -30.19
CA PHE A 328 13.91 14.28 -28.86
C PHE A 328 13.14 13.01 -28.46
N ALA A 329 11.82 12.98 -28.67
CA ALA A 329 10.98 11.83 -28.33
C ALA A 329 11.34 10.58 -29.14
N ALA A 330 11.84 10.74 -30.37
CA ALA A 330 12.31 9.64 -31.19
C ALA A 330 13.67 9.08 -30.68
N ARG A 331 14.61 9.96 -30.30
CA ARG A 331 16.01 9.56 -30.02
C ARG A 331 16.31 9.29 -28.54
N TYR A 332 15.65 9.98 -27.62
CA TYR A 332 15.90 9.89 -26.18
C TYR A 332 15.50 8.55 -25.53
N PRO A 333 14.37 7.90 -25.88
CA PRO A 333 13.95 6.65 -25.23
C PRO A 333 14.97 5.51 -25.36
N GLY A 334 15.65 5.42 -26.51
CA GLY A 334 16.66 4.39 -26.78
C GLY A 334 17.99 4.60 -26.02
N LEU A 335 18.20 5.75 -25.40
CA LEU A 335 19.44 6.03 -24.69
C LEU A 335 19.57 5.22 -23.40
N ALA A 336 20.80 4.80 -23.09
CA ALA A 336 21.12 4.15 -21.82
C ALA A 336 20.83 5.08 -20.62
N HIS A 337 20.57 4.50 -19.45
CA HIS A 337 20.21 5.27 -18.25
C HIS A 337 21.24 6.36 -17.88
N GLY A 338 22.54 6.04 -17.97
CA GLY A 338 23.61 7.02 -17.72
C GLY A 338 23.64 8.17 -18.72
N ALA A 339 23.32 7.91 -19.99
CA ALA A 339 23.22 8.93 -21.03
C ALA A 339 22.04 9.88 -20.77
N LYS A 340 20.87 9.32 -20.43
CA LYS A 340 19.69 10.10 -20.03
C LYS A 340 19.97 11.00 -18.83
N ARG A 341 20.67 10.47 -17.81
CA ARG A 341 21.08 11.23 -16.63
C ARG A 341 22.03 12.37 -16.99
N HIS A 342 23.01 12.13 -17.87
CA HIS A 342 23.92 13.16 -18.34
C HIS A 342 23.20 14.30 -19.07
N LEU A 343 22.23 13.99 -19.93
CA LEU A 343 21.51 15.00 -20.71
C LEU A 343 20.55 15.87 -19.86
N THR A 344 20.18 15.42 -18.67
CA THR A 344 19.20 16.11 -17.80
C THR A 344 19.81 16.67 -16.52
N MET A 345 21.11 16.47 -16.28
CA MET A 345 21.79 17.06 -15.13
C MET A 345 22.19 18.51 -15.43
N LYS A 346 22.36 19.33 -14.38
CA LYS A 346 22.94 20.66 -14.56
C LYS A 346 24.38 20.49 -15.04
N TRP A 347 24.70 21.13 -16.16
CA TRP A 347 26.07 21.16 -16.64
C TRP A 347 26.98 21.85 -15.62
N THR A 348 28.14 21.25 -15.36
CA THR A 348 29.22 21.91 -14.63
C THR A 348 30.55 21.51 -15.27
N PRO A 349 31.47 22.44 -15.50
CA PRO A 349 32.77 22.13 -16.13
C PRO A 349 33.63 21.23 -15.23
N GLY A 350 33.43 21.28 -13.91
CA GLY A 350 34.16 20.49 -12.93
C GLY A 350 34.37 21.30 -11.65
N LEU A 351 35.46 21.01 -10.95
CA LEU A 351 36.09 21.87 -9.95
C LEU A 351 37.41 22.36 -10.54
N THR A 352 37.76 23.61 -10.31
CA THR A 352 39.14 24.06 -10.56
C THR A 352 40.10 23.37 -9.60
N LEU A 353 41.40 23.43 -9.89
CA LEU A 353 42.42 22.86 -9.00
C LEU A 353 42.34 23.47 -7.59
N ASP A 354 42.08 24.77 -7.50
CA ASP A 354 41.97 25.51 -6.24
C ASP A 354 40.75 25.06 -5.44
N GLU A 355 39.58 24.99 -6.09
CA GLU A 355 38.36 24.48 -5.46
C GLU A 355 38.51 23.03 -4.98
N ALA A 356 39.24 22.20 -5.74
CA ALA A 356 39.53 20.83 -5.33
C ALA A 356 40.49 20.77 -4.13
N ALA A 357 41.51 21.63 -4.10
CA ALA A 357 42.45 21.75 -2.99
C ALA A 357 41.73 22.19 -1.70
N SER A 358 40.94 23.27 -1.77
CA SER A 358 40.13 23.75 -0.64
C SER A 358 39.17 22.69 -0.13
N ARG A 359 38.47 22.00 -1.04
CA ARG A 359 37.49 20.97 -0.68
C ARG A 359 38.12 19.72 -0.06
N ALA A 360 39.34 19.37 -0.47
CA ALA A 360 40.08 18.25 0.07
C ALA A 360 40.85 18.58 1.37
N GLY A 361 40.93 19.86 1.75
CA GLY A 361 41.79 20.33 2.84
C GLY A 361 43.27 20.09 2.54
N ARG A 362 43.69 20.25 1.29
CA ARG A 362 45.05 19.98 0.80
C ARG A 362 45.64 21.19 0.09
N SER A 363 46.96 21.19 -0.11
CA SER A 363 47.62 22.26 -0.84
C SER A 363 47.41 22.11 -2.35
N MET A 364 47.52 23.22 -3.10
CA MET A 364 47.55 23.21 -4.56
C MET A 364 48.71 22.35 -5.12
N SER A 365 49.83 22.27 -4.40
CA SER A 365 50.97 21.42 -4.76
C SER A 365 50.62 19.93 -4.68
N ASP A 366 49.85 19.52 -3.66
CA ASP A 366 49.39 18.13 -3.50
C ASP A 366 48.44 17.73 -4.64
N VAL A 367 47.54 18.63 -5.04
CA VAL A 367 46.62 18.39 -6.17
C VAL A 367 47.41 18.27 -7.49
N ARG A 368 48.42 19.12 -7.71
CA ARG A 368 49.30 19.03 -8.89
C ARG A 368 50.13 17.74 -8.89
N THR A 369 50.64 17.33 -7.73
CA THR A 369 51.37 16.06 -7.57
C THR A 369 50.47 14.87 -7.85
N ALA A 370 49.25 14.88 -7.30
CA ALA A 370 48.25 13.84 -7.57
C ALA A 370 47.85 13.79 -9.05
N LEU A 371 47.77 14.94 -9.74
CA LEU A 371 47.55 15.00 -11.18
C LEU A 371 48.70 14.40 -11.98
N ARG A 372 49.94 14.81 -11.67
CA ARG A 372 51.15 14.31 -12.33
C ARG A 372 51.26 12.80 -12.19
N ASN A 373 51.00 12.27 -11.00
CA ASN A 373 51.08 10.83 -10.72
C ASN A 373 49.82 10.05 -11.17
N GLY A 374 48.84 10.72 -11.77
CA GLY A 374 47.59 10.12 -12.27
C GLY A 374 46.60 9.65 -11.19
N ALA A 375 46.77 10.09 -9.93
CA ALA A 375 45.80 9.90 -8.86
C ALA A 375 44.53 10.77 -9.04
N LEU A 376 44.63 11.84 -9.82
CA LEU A 376 43.54 12.68 -10.30
C LEU A 376 43.63 12.84 -11.81
N VAL A 377 42.50 13.08 -12.48
CA VAL A 377 42.45 13.39 -13.92
C VAL A 377 41.80 14.76 -14.13
N ALA A 378 42.51 15.66 -14.82
CA ALA A 378 42.01 16.96 -15.23
C ALA A 378 41.68 16.99 -16.73
N THR A 379 40.70 17.81 -17.09
CA THR A 379 40.38 18.15 -18.47
C THR A 379 40.68 19.62 -18.70
N LEU A 380 41.45 19.94 -19.74
CA LEU A 380 41.71 21.32 -20.15
C LEU A 380 40.52 21.83 -20.95
N ARG A 381 39.93 22.96 -20.53
CA ARG A 381 38.86 23.67 -21.25
C ARG A 381 39.10 25.16 -21.16
N ASP A 382 39.05 25.83 -22.31
CA ASP A 382 39.24 27.29 -22.42
C ASP A 382 40.51 27.79 -21.68
N GLY A 383 41.60 27.00 -21.75
CA GLY A 383 42.87 27.32 -21.08
C GLY A 383 42.93 27.02 -19.59
N GLN A 384 41.86 26.50 -18.97
CA GLN A 384 41.80 26.18 -17.54
C GLN A 384 41.60 24.68 -17.29
N MET A 385 42.27 24.13 -16.27
CA MET A 385 42.15 22.73 -15.87
C MET A 385 40.98 22.52 -14.91
N PHE A 386 40.09 21.58 -15.27
CA PHE A 386 38.96 21.18 -14.44
C PHE A 386 39.03 19.71 -14.06
N LEU A 387 38.73 19.42 -12.79
CA LEU A 387 38.62 18.09 -12.22
C LEU A 387 37.15 17.69 -12.12
N SER A 388 36.82 16.43 -12.39
CA SER A 388 35.47 15.93 -12.19
C SER A 388 35.11 15.89 -10.69
N LYS A 389 33.93 16.41 -10.32
CA LYS A 389 33.43 16.37 -8.93
C LYS A 389 33.41 14.95 -8.34
N SER A 390 33.04 13.96 -9.16
CA SER A 390 33.00 12.55 -8.75
C SER A 390 34.40 11.99 -8.50
N ASP A 391 35.38 12.44 -9.28
CA ASP A 391 36.76 11.98 -9.16
C ASP A 391 37.44 12.57 -7.92
N VAL A 392 37.26 13.88 -7.70
CA VAL A 392 37.71 14.57 -6.48
C VAL A 392 37.06 13.96 -5.24
N ALA A 393 35.75 13.67 -5.27
CA ALA A 393 35.07 13.02 -4.16
C ALA A 393 35.63 11.62 -3.85
N ARG A 394 35.97 10.83 -4.88
CA ARG A 394 36.59 9.51 -4.72
C ARG A 394 38.01 9.62 -4.17
N TRP A 395 38.77 10.59 -4.66
CA TRP A 395 40.11 10.90 -4.18
C TRP A 395 40.10 11.28 -2.69
N ILE A 396 39.18 12.15 -2.27
CA ILE A 396 38.97 12.52 -0.86
C ILE A 396 38.55 11.30 -0.02
N ALA A 397 37.61 10.49 -0.50
CA ALA A 397 37.16 9.29 0.20
C ALA A 397 38.29 8.28 0.45
N ARG A 398 39.28 8.24 -0.46
CA ARG A 398 40.49 7.43 -0.34
C ARG A 398 41.61 8.10 0.45
N LYS A 399 41.30 9.20 1.18
CA LYS A 399 42.23 9.99 2.00
C LYS A 399 43.27 10.79 1.20
N CYS A 400 42.91 11.24 0.00
CA CYS A 400 43.71 12.10 -0.87
C CYS A 400 45.11 11.52 -1.21
N PRO A 401 45.20 10.31 -1.79
CA PRO A 401 46.48 9.71 -2.14
C PRO A 401 47.21 10.55 -3.20
N LEU A 402 48.49 10.83 -3.01
CA LEU A 402 49.30 11.58 -3.98
C LEU A 402 49.74 10.72 -5.17
N GLY A 403 49.55 9.40 -5.12
CA GLY A 403 49.99 8.49 -6.17
C GLY A 403 51.48 8.17 -6.13
N ASP A 404 52.16 8.46 -5.02
CA ASP A 404 53.60 8.25 -4.80
C ASP A 404 53.92 6.97 -4.02
N GLY A 405 52.97 6.44 -3.24
CA GLY A 405 53.16 5.22 -2.46
C GLY A 405 53.46 3.96 -3.29
N ARG A 406 54.08 2.95 -2.66
CA ARG A 406 54.53 1.70 -3.31
C ARG A 406 53.47 0.97 -4.13
N GLY A 407 52.19 1.07 -3.76
CA GLY A 407 51.06 0.46 -4.49
C GLY A 407 50.57 1.24 -5.73
N SER A 408 51.06 2.47 -5.93
CA SER A 408 50.74 3.34 -7.06
C SER A 408 51.63 3.08 -8.28
N TRP A 409 52.71 2.33 -8.09
CA TRP A 409 53.69 1.99 -9.10
C TRP A 409 53.61 0.50 -9.42
N ILE A 410 53.83 0.14 -10.68
CA ILE A 410 53.83 -1.24 -11.17
C ILE A 410 55.08 -1.47 -12.02
N ALA A 411 55.73 -2.62 -11.85
CA ALA A 411 56.90 -2.95 -12.67
C ALA A 411 56.48 -3.09 -14.15
N ILE A 412 57.33 -2.67 -15.09
CA ILE A 412 56.99 -2.70 -16.52
C ILE A 412 56.54 -4.09 -16.99
N GLU A 413 57.18 -5.16 -16.53
CA GLU A 413 56.84 -6.54 -16.91
C GLU A 413 55.45 -6.95 -16.41
N GLU A 414 55.08 -6.57 -15.17
CA GLU A 414 53.74 -6.78 -14.62
C GLU A 414 52.70 -5.93 -15.37
N ALA A 415 53.07 -4.72 -15.78
CA ALA A 415 52.18 -3.83 -16.54
C ALA A 415 51.89 -4.37 -17.94
N VAL A 416 52.87 -4.97 -18.61
CA VAL A 416 52.71 -5.64 -19.91
C VAL A 416 51.67 -6.74 -19.80
N GLU A 417 51.77 -7.61 -18.79
CA GLU A 417 50.81 -8.69 -18.56
C GLU A 417 49.41 -8.16 -18.16
N GLN A 418 49.36 -7.22 -17.22
CA GLN A 418 48.10 -6.75 -16.63
C GLN A 418 47.31 -5.85 -17.58
N TYR A 419 47.97 -5.03 -18.38
CA TYR A 419 47.31 -4.07 -19.26
C TYR A 419 47.35 -4.47 -20.74
N GLY A 420 48.20 -5.42 -21.14
CA GLY A 420 48.26 -5.93 -22.51
C GLY A 420 48.83 -4.93 -23.51
N PHE A 421 49.75 -4.07 -23.09
CA PHE A 421 50.61 -3.29 -23.99
C PHE A 421 51.95 -4.03 -24.14
N SER A 422 52.63 -3.89 -25.28
CA SER A 422 54.00 -4.35 -25.44
C SER A 422 54.97 -3.47 -24.66
N ARG A 423 56.20 -3.97 -24.44
CA ARG A 423 57.25 -3.20 -23.77
C ARG A 423 57.66 -1.97 -24.59
N GLU A 424 57.66 -2.09 -25.91
CA GLU A 424 57.94 -1.02 -26.86
C GLU A 424 56.84 0.03 -26.86
N GLU A 425 55.56 -0.38 -26.76
CA GLU A 425 54.44 0.56 -26.61
C GLU A 425 54.59 1.38 -25.32
N PHE A 426 54.92 0.74 -24.19
CA PHE A 426 55.18 1.45 -22.94
C PHE A 426 56.37 2.40 -23.03
N LYS A 427 57.47 1.99 -23.68
CA LYS A 427 58.60 2.91 -23.93
C LYS A 427 58.16 4.12 -24.76
N GLY A 428 57.37 3.90 -25.81
CA GLY A 428 56.82 4.99 -26.61
C GLY A 428 55.86 5.90 -25.83
N PHE A 429 55.10 5.38 -24.86
CA PHE A 429 54.29 6.22 -23.97
C PHE A 429 55.14 7.04 -23.01
N ILE A 430 56.26 6.50 -22.52
CA ILE A 430 57.22 7.25 -21.69
C ILE A 430 57.86 8.36 -22.52
N GLU A 431 58.33 8.07 -23.73
CA GLU A 431 58.97 9.04 -24.63
C GLU A 431 58.05 10.20 -25.05
N ARG A 432 56.73 9.97 -25.06
CA ARG A 432 55.71 10.99 -25.36
C ARG A 432 55.16 11.69 -24.11
N ASP A 433 55.74 11.46 -22.94
CA ASP A 433 55.27 11.96 -21.64
C ASP A 433 53.78 11.63 -21.37
N GLU A 434 53.29 10.51 -21.90
CA GLU A 434 51.92 10.02 -21.66
C GLU A 434 51.82 9.19 -20.38
N ILE A 435 52.95 8.71 -19.86
CA ILE A 435 53.05 7.97 -18.60
C ILE A 435 54.32 8.30 -17.83
N GLU A 436 54.18 8.54 -16.54
CA GLU A 436 55.27 8.73 -15.60
C GLU A 436 55.98 7.41 -15.31
N SER A 437 57.30 7.46 -15.26
CA SER A 437 58.15 6.31 -14.96
C SER A 437 59.20 6.64 -13.91
N GLN A 438 59.57 5.64 -13.11
CA GLN A 438 60.64 5.77 -12.12
C GLN A 438 61.49 4.50 -12.08
N ILE A 439 62.76 4.65 -11.72
CA ILE A 439 63.66 3.52 -11.49
C ILE A 439 63.66 3.25 -9.99
N GLY A 440 63.42 2.00 -9.60
CA GLY A 440 63.51 1.62 -8.19
C GLY A 440 64.95 1.78 -7.69
N MET A 441 65.11 2.40 -6.52
CA MET A 441 66.41 2.77 -5.96
C MET A 441 66.87 1.87 -4.81
N GLU A 442 66.04 0.92 -4.35
CA GLU A 442 66.30 0.14 -3.13
C GLU A 442 65.78 -1.32 -3.22
N GLY A 443 66.50 -2.23 -2.56
CA GLY A 443 66.11 -3.63 -2.36
C GLY A 443 65.84 -4.41 -3.67
N ALA A 444 64.84 -5.29 -3.66
CA ALA A 444 64.43 -6.06 -4.85
C ALA A 444 63.87 -5.20 -6.01
N ALA A 445 63.67 -3.90 -5.79
CA ALA A 445 63.24 -2.94 -6.80
C ALA A 445 64.42 -2.21 -7.48
N LEU A 446 65.64 -2.35 -6.98
CA LEU A 446 66.83 -1.66 -7.49
C LEU A 446 67.05 -1.91 -9.00
N GLY A 447 67.14 -0.83 -9.78
CA GLY A 447 67.40 -0.86 -11.23
C GLY A 447 66.22 -1.30 -12.10
N ARG A 448 65.04 -1.56 -11.52
CA ARG A 448 63.84 -1.94 -12.27
C ARG A 448 63.01 -0.70 -12.63
N LEU A 449 62.45 -0.69 -13.84
CA LEU A 449 61.57 0.37 -14.32
C LEU A 449 60.13 0.14 -13.82
N PHE A 450 59.57 1.15 -13.18
CA PHE A 450 58.20 1.18 -12.71
C PHE A 450 57.40 2.27 -13.44
N LEU A 451 56.12 1.99 -13.63
CA LEU A 451 55.15 2.86 -14.30
C LEU A 451 54.05 3.26 -13.32
N ALA A 452 53.48 4.45 -13.49
CA ALA A 452 52.33 4.89 -12.71
C ALA A 452 51.08 4.03 -13.06
N ARG A 453 50.63 3.23 -12.10
CA ARG A 453 49.57 2.21 -12.30
C ARG A 453 48.23 2.82 -12.76
N GLN A 454 47.86 3.98 -12.25
CA GLN A 454 46.60 4.64 -12.63
C GLN A 454 46.65 5.22 -14.05
N GLN A 455 47.83 5.63 -14.51
CA GLN A 455 48.02 6.09 -15.89
C GLN A 455 47.97 4.91 -16.86
N CYS A 456 48.51 3.74 -16.50
CA CYS A 456 48.31 2.51 -17.29
C CYS A 456 46.82 2.18 -17.51
N VAL A 457 46.00 2.30 -16.45
CA VAL A 457 44.53 2.10 -16.53
C VAL A 457 43.90 3.13 -17.46
N SER A 458 44.26 4.41 -17.29
CA SER A 458 43.70 5.50 -18.09
C SER A 458 44.07 5.40 -19.57
N LEU A 459 45.32 5.03 -19.88
CA LEU A 459 45.78 4.73 -21.23
C LEU A 459 44.99 3.58 -21.83
N ARG A 460 44.76 2.52 -21.05
CA ARG A 460 44.00 1.37 -21.54
C ARG A 460 42.52 1.70 -21.77
N ASP A 461 41.90 2.50 -20.91
CA ASP A 461 40.51 2.92 -21.10
C ASP A 461 40.36 3.89 -22.29
N ARG A 462 41.39 4.71 -22.58
CA ARG A 462 41.42 5.61 -23.74
C ARG A 462 41.64 4.88 -25.07
N ILE A 463 42.63 3.97 -25.13
CA ILE A 463 43.00 3.25 -26.36
C ILE A 463 42.06 2.05 -26.61
N GLY A 464 41.62 1.39 -25.54
CA GLY A 464 40.81 0.18 -25.56
C GLY A 464 41.54 -1.06 -26.11
N TYR A 465 40.81 -2.17 -26.19
CA TYR A 465 41.25 -3.43 -26.81
C TYR A 465 40.62 -3.57 -28.19
N THR A 466 41.33 -4.20 -29.12
CA THR A 466 40.67 -4.76 -30.31
C THR A 466 39.88 -6.02 -29.93
N GLU A 467 39.01 -6.49 -30.82
CA GLU A 467 38.27 -7.74 -30.59
C GLU A 467 39.24 -8.93 -30.50
N GLU A 468 40.30 -8.94 -31.32
CA GLU A 468 41.33 -9.99 -31.33
C GLU A 468 42.10 -10.02 -30.00
N HIS A 469 42.56 -8.85 -29.53
CA HIS A 469 43.27 -8.75 -28.26
C HIS A 469 42.38 -9.08 -27.06
N ALA A 470 41.11 -8.67 -27.10
CA ALA A 470 40.15 -8.98 -26.04
C ALA A 470 39.85 -10.49 -25.96
N ALA A 471 39.64 -11.14 -27.12
CA ALA A 471 39.36 -12.57 -27.22
C ALA A 471 40.56 -13.40 -26.76
N ALA A 472 41.77 -13.07 -27.23
CA ALA A 472 43.00 -13.73 -26.81
C ALA A 472 43.23 -13.62 -25.30
N ARG A 473 42.96 -12.44 -24.71
CA ARG A 473 43.12 -12.22 -23.26
C ARG A 473 42.15 -13.05 -22.42
N LEU A 474 40.90 -13.18 -22.88
CA LEU A 474 39.89 -14.01 -22.22
C LEU A 474 40.01 -15.50 -22.58
N LYS A 475 40.91 -15.86 -23.51
CA LYS A 475 41.10 -17.22 -24.04
C LYS A 475 39.81 -17.81 -24.64
N ILE A 476 39.07 -17.00 -25.38
CA ILE A 476 37.83 -17.37 -26.07
C ILE A 476 37.91 -17.01 -27.56
N THR A 477 36.99 -17.52 -28.35
CA THR A 477 36.86 -17.12 -29.76
C THR A 477 36.25 -15.72 -29.89
N ILE A 478 36.47 -15.07 -31.03
CA ILE A 478 35.89 -13.74 -31.32
C ILE A 478 34.36 -13.80 -31.34
N ASP A 479 33.77 -14.88 -31.86
CA ASP A 479 32.32 -15.04 -31.94
C ASP A 479 31.69 -15.24 -30.55
N GLU A 480 32.32 -16.01 -29.67
CA GLU A 480 31.90 -16.14 -28.27
C GLU A 480 32.01 -14.80 -27.51
N LEU A 481 33.08 -14.03 -27.76
CA LEU A 481 33.23 -12.69 -27.21
C LEU A 481 32.07 -11.78 -27.64
N ARG A 482 31.73 -11.77 -28.94
CA ARG A 482 30.62 -10.98 -29.49
C ARG A 482 29.28 -11.37 -28.86
N ALA A 483 29.02 -12.67 -28.70
CA ALA A 483 27.81 -13.16 -28.05
C ALA A 483 27.70 -12.71 -26.58
N LEU A 484 28.79 -12.79 -25.80
CA LEU A 484 28.81 -12.35 -24.40
C LEU A 484 28.66 -10.82 -24.27
N MET A 485 29.12 -10.09 -25.29
CA MET A 485 28.99 -8.63 -25.38
C MET A 485 27.59 -8.16 -25.77
N ASP A 486 26.72 -9.01 -26.35
CA ASP A 486 25.40 -8.66 -26.89
C ASP A 486 24.33 -8.28 -25.83
N GLY A 487 24.76 -7.96 -24.62
CA GLY A 487 23.94 -7.27 -23.63
C GLY A 487 24.73 -6.38 -22.68
N VAL A 488 26.04 -6.19 -22.91
CA VAL A 488 26.85 -5.25 -22.12
C VAL A 488 26.63 -3.87 -22.72
N HIS A 489 26.00 -2.97 -21.96
CA HIS A 489 25.76 -1.60 -22.43
C HIS A 489 27.06 -0.79 -22.40
N TRP A 490 27.89 -0.92 -23.43
CA TRP A 490 29.07 -0.10 -23.64
C TRP A 490 28.97 0.66 -24.98
N ARG A 491 29.69 1.77 -25.10
CA ARG A 491 29.63 2.63 -26.29
C ARG A 491 30.44 1.96 -27.40
N ARG A 492 29.80 1.46 -28.46
CA ARG A 492 30.44 0.79 -29.62
C ARG A 492 31.31 1.77 -30.43
N SER A 493 32.41 2.25 -29.86
CA SER A 493 33.37 3.18 -30.49
C SER A 493 34.53 2.45 -31.18
N GLY A 494 34.36 1.18 -31.54
CA GLY A 494 35.38 0.37 -32.23
C GLY A 494 36.50 -0.22 -31.36
N ARG A 495 36.66 0.21 -30.09
CA ARG A 495 37.67 -0.30 -29.15
C ARG A 495 37.03 -0.65 -27.81
N ILE A 496 37.30 -1.83 -27.27
CA ILE A 496 36.66 -2.38 -26.05
C ILE A 496 37.37 -1.87 -24.79
N PRO A 497 36.72 -1.11 -23.89
CA PRO A 497 37.34 -0.66 -22.64
C PRO A 497 37.61 -1.82 -21.66
N MET A 498 38.60 -1.66 -20.77
CA MET A 498 38.94 -2.69 -19.76
C MET A 498 37.74 -3.01 -18.85
N SER A 499 36.97 -2.00 -18.46
CA SER A 499 35.75 -2.19 -17.66
C SER A 499 34.70 -3.08 -18.35
N THR A 500 34.62 -3.01 -19.68
CA THR A 500 33.73 -3.85 -20.50
C THR A 500 34.24 -5.28 -20.54
N LEU A 501 35.56 -5.46 -20.73
CA LEU A 501 36.20 -6.77 -20.71
C LEU A 501 36.05 -7.47 -19.34
N GLN A 502 36.19 -6.72 -18.24
CA GLN A 502 35.90 -7.23 -16.89
C GLN A 502 34.43 -7.59 -16.69
N ALA A 503 33.50 -6.85 -17.28
CA ALA A 503 32.08 -7.20 -17.25
C ALA A 503 31.80 -8.49 -18.04
N VAL A 504 32.44 -8.67 -19.20
CA VAL A 504 32.41 -9.91 -19.98
C VAL A 504 33.03 -11.07 -19.19
N GLN A 505 34.17 -10.87 -18.54
CA GLN A 505 34.80 -11.89 -17.69
C GLN A 505 33.86 -12.32 -16.54
N LYS A 506 33.20 -11.37 -15.88
CA LYS A 506 32.19 -11.66 -14.86
C LYS A 506 30.97 -12.40 -15.43
N ARG A 507 30.54 -12.04 -16.64
CA ARG A 507 29.46 -12.75 -17.35
C ARG A 507 29.85 -14.18 -17.67
N MET A 508 31.05 -14.39 -18.19
CA MET A 508 31.62 -15.70 -18.43
C MET A 508 31.61 -16.54 -17.15
N GLN A 509 32.12 -16.00 -16.03
CA GLN A 509 32.08 -16.68 -14.73
C GLN A 509 30.65 -17.04 -14.27
N SER A 510 29.65 -16.21 -14.57
CA SER A 510 28.25 -16.53 -14.26
C SER A 510 27.58 -17.49 -15.25
N CYS A 511 28.04 -17.55 -16.51
CA CYS A 511 27.61 -18.58 -17.47
C CYS A 511 28.16 -19.97 -17.09
N HIS A 512 29.32 -20.00 -16.42
CA HIS A 512 29.92 -21.20 -15.83
C HIS A 512 29.33 -21.57 -14.45
N GLY A 513 28.34 -20.84 -13.95
CA GLY A 513 27.60 -21.24 -12.74
C GLY A 513 26.70 -22.44 -13.02
N HIS A 514 26.51 -23.30 -12.02
CA HIS A 514 25.81 -24.58 -12.20
C HIS A 514 24.30 -24.44 -11.97
N THR A 515 23.48 -25.07 -12.82
CA THR A 515 22.04 -25.19 -12.54
C THR A 515 21.75 -26.16 -11.40
N VAL A 516 20.48 -26.31 -11.03
CA VAL A 516 20.05 -27.28 -10.03
C VAL A 516 20.39 -28.70 -10.48
N GLU A 517 20.21 -28.99 -11.77
CA GLU A 517 20.48 -30.29 -12.39
C GLU A 517 21.99 -30.57 -12.48
N GLU A 518 22.77 -29.58 -12.91
CA GLU A 518 24.23 -29.68 -12.98
C GLU A 518 24.86 -29.80 -11.59
N ALA A 519 24.34 -29.07 -10.59
CA ALA A 519 24.77 -29.17 -9.20
C ALA A 519 24.43 -30.54 -8.60
N ALA A 520 23.23 -31.07 -8.90
CA ALA A 520 22.83 -32.41 -8.46
C ALA A 520 23.75 -33.48 -9.04
N ALA A 521 24.05 -33.40 -10.35
CA ALA A 521 24.97 -34.31 -11.02
C ALA A 521 26.40 -34.23 -10.46
N LEU A 522 26.90 -33.01 -10.21
CA LEU A 522 28.25 -32.80 -9.65
C LEU A 522 28.41 -33.29 -8.22
N LEU A 523 27.36 -33.19 -7.40
CA LEU A 523 27.37 -33.61 -6.01
C LEU A 523 26.95 -35.08 -5.83
N GLY A 524 26.52 -35.76 -6.90
CA GLY A 524 26.04 -37.14 -6.83
C GLY A 524 24.73 -37.29 -6.04
N VAL A 525 23.91 -36.24 -6.00
CA VAL A 525 22.64 -36.18 -5.24
C VAL A 525 21.46 -36.00 -6.19
N THR A 526 20.24 -36.18 -5.69
CA THR A 526 19.04 -35.95 -6.50
C THR A 526 18.73 -34.46 -6.66
N VAL A 527 18.05 -34.10 -7.75
CA VAL A 527 17.55 -32.73 -7.99
C VAL A 527 16.66 -32.27 -6.83
N ASP A 528 15.78 -33.16 -6.34
CA ASP A 528 14.88 -32.88 -5.21
C ASP A 528 15.64 -32.53 -3.93
N TRP A 529 16.77 -33.20 -3.68
CA TRP A 529 17.63 -32.90 -2.54
C TRP A 529 18.18 -31.47 -2.64
N VAL A 530 18.67 -31.07 -3.81
CA VAL A 530 19.18 -29.71 -4.04
C VAL A 530 18.07 -28.68 -3.89
N GLN A 531 16.86 -28.97 -4.38
CA GLN A 531 15.70 -28.10 -4.21
C GLN A 531 15.30 -27.95 -2.73
N ALA A 532 15.33 -29.05 -1.95
CA ALA A 532 15.08 -29.00 -0.51
C ALA A 532 16.10 -28.10 0.22
N ARG A 533 17.37 -28.10 -0.21
CA ARG A 533 18.42 -27.19 0.31
C ARG A 533 18.25 -25.73 -0.07
N VAL A 534 17.51 -25.45 -1.14
CA VAL A 534 17.12 -24.07 -1.46
C VAL A 534 15.94 -23.64 -0.59
N GLN A 535 15.01 -24.55 -0.32
CA GLN A 535 13.82 -24.28 0.50
C GLN A 535 14.16 -24.09 1.99
N ASP A 536 15.10 -24.86 2.52
CA ASP A 536 15.57 -24.75 3.92
C ASP A 536 16.55 -23.58 4.16
N GLY A 537 16.97 -22.90 3.09
CA GLY A 537 17.85 -21.74 3.13
C GLY A 537 19.35 -22.03 3.14
N THR A 538 19.77 -23.30 3.04
CA THR A 538 21.19 -23.70 3.03
C THR A 538 21.95 -23.13 1.84
N ALA A 539 21.31 -23.04 0.68
CA ALA A 539 21.89 -22.43 -0.52
C ALA A 539 20.89 -21.51 -1.22
N THR A 540 21.37 -20.39 -1.76
CA THR A 540 20.52 -19.44 -2.49
C THR A 540 20.81 -19.47 -3.97
N LEU A 541 19.75 -19.60 -4.77
CA LEU A 541 19.84 -19.45 -6.22
C LEU A 541 19.99 -17.98 -6.58
N LYS A 542 21.02 -17.66 -7.36
CA LYS A 542 21.16 -16.35 -7.98
C LYS A 542 20.50 -16.35 -9.34
N ARG A 543 19.99 -15.19 -9.74
CA ARG A 543 19.50 -14.94 -11.10
C ARG A 543 20.35 -13.84 -11.71
N ASN A 544 20.86 -14.06 -12.91
CA ASN A 544 21.52 -12.99 -13.65
C ASN A 544 20.47 -12.02 -14.21
N SER A 545 20.84 -10.75 -14.33
CA SER A 545 19.91 -9.70 -14.78
C SER A 545 19.61 -9.73 -16.28
N TRP A 546 20.35 -10.51 -17.06
CA TRP A 546 20.27 -10.53 -18.52
C TRP A 546 19.75 -11.84 -19.12
N GLY A 547 19.78 -12.96 -18.39
CA GLY A 547 19.34 -14.26 -18.90
C GLY A 547 18.24 -14.92 -18.08
N GLY A 548 17.94 -14.41 -16.88
CA GLY A 548 16.93 -14.99 -15.97
C GLY A 548 17.24 -16.41 -15.46
N ARG A 549 18.28 -17.08 -15.98
CA ARG A 549 18.70 -18.44 -15.60
C ARG A 549 19.06 -18.45 -14.11
N PRO A 550 18.38 -19.29 -13.30
CA PRO A 550 18.78 -19.53 -11.93
C PRO A 550 20.05 -20.39 -11.91
N TYR A 551 21.05 -19.99 -11.12
CA TYR A 551 22.30 -20.73 -11.00
C TYR A 551 22.87 -20.65 -9.58
N PHE A 552 23.68 -21.64 -9.22
CA PHE A 552 24.52 -21.64 -8.04
C PHE A 552 25.90 -21.06 -8.38
N ALA A 553 26.30 -20.04 -7.63
CA ALA A 553 27.68 -19.57 -7.66
C ALA A 553 28.57 -20.53 -6.84
N GLU A 554 29.87 -20.53 -7.12
CA GLU A 554 30.86 -21.40 -6.44
C GLU A 554 30.71 -21.46 -4.91
N PRO A 555 30.52 -20.35 -4.17
CA PRO A 555 30.33 -20.43 -2.71
C PRO A 555 29.06 -21.17 -2.29
N MET A 556 28.01 -21.14 -3.10
CA MET A 556 26.76 -21.86 -2.83
C MET A 556 26.91 -23.35 -3.13
N LEU A 557 27.72 -23.73 -4.12
CA LEU A 557 28.09 -25.13 -4.35
C LEU A 557 28.95 -25.69 -3.23
N GLN A 558 29.89 -24.92 -2.71
CA GLN A 558 30.66 -25.31 -1.52
C GLN A 558 29.75 -25.49 -0.30
N ALA A 559 28.74 -24.62 -0.13
CA ALA A 559 27.74 -24.77 0.92
C ALA A 559 26.87 -26.04 0.73
N LEU A 560 26.43 -26.33 -0.50
CA LEU A 560 25.72 -27.56 -0.82
C LEU A 560 26.59 -28.81 -0.58
N LYS A 561 27.86 -28.76 -0.97
CA LYS A 561 28.83 -29.83 -0.74
C LYS A 561 29.03 -30.12 0.75
N ALA A 562 29.12 -29.07 1.57
CA ALA A 562 29.22 -29.20 3.03
C ALA A 562 27.94 -29.74 3.68
N ALA A 563 26.78 -29.60 3.03
CA ALA A 563 25.49 -30.05 3.54
C ALA A 563 25.14 -31.51 3.17
N VAL A 564 25.96 -32.16 2.33
CA VAL A 564 25.80 -33.59 1.99
C VAL A 564 25.97 -34.44 3.27
N GLY A 565 24.94 -35.19 3.63
CA GLY A 565 24.92 -36.03 4.85
C GLY A 565 24.35 -35.37 6.11
N VAL A 566 23.98 -34.08 6.05
CA VAL A 566 23.26 -33.39 7.14
C VAL A 566 21.75 -33.56 6.93
N GLU A 567 20.93 -33.68 7.97
CA GLU A 567 19.45 -33.67 7.80
C GLU A 567 18.94 -32.26 7.43
N PRO A 568 17.97 -32.12 6.49
CA PRO A 568 17.36 -30.83 6.19
C PRO A 568 16.56 -30.26 7.36
N LYS A 569 16.62 -28.94 7.54
CA LYS A 569 15.72 -28.27 8.48
C LYS A 569 14.30 -28.36 7.94
N ARG A 570 13.35 -28.76 8.79
CA ARG A 570 11.94 -28.93 8.39
C ARG A 570 11.37 -27.62 7.85
N ALA A 571 11.08 -27.57 6.55
CA ALA A 571 10.34 -26.46 5.95
C ALA A 571 8.89 -26.49 6.45
N LEU A 572 8.40 -25.34 6.90
CA LEU A 572 6.97 -25.16 7.20
C LEU A 572 6.20 -25.12 5.87
N GLY A 573 5.16 -25.94 5.74
CA GLY A 573 4.38 -26.05 4.50
C GLY A 573 3.53 -24.83 4.20
N ALA A 574 2.77 -24.89 3.10
CA ALA A 574 1.92 -23.80 2.60
C ALA A 574 0.79 -23.40 3.58
N GLU A 575 0.47 -24.28 4.53
CA GLU A 575 -0.48 -24.11 5.61
C GLU A 575 -0.01 -23.13 6.72
N TRP A 576 1.22 -22.64 6.64
CA TRP A 576 1.83 -21.72 7.61
C TRP A 576 2.07 -20.32 7.03
N ILE A 577 1.15 -19.40 7.33
CA ILE A 577 1.19 -18.04 6.79
C ILE A 577 1.79 -17.04 7.77
N SER A 578 2.33 -15.94 7.24
CA SER A 578 2.89 -14.86 8.05
C SER A 578 1.81 -13.96 8.64
N LEU A 579 2.17 -13.13 9.63
CA LEU A 579 1.23 -12.35 10.44
C LEU A 579 0.28 -11.44 9.62
N SER A 580 0.79 -10.72 8.62
CA SER A 580 -0.04 -9.79 7.85
C SER A 580 -1.08 -10.50 6.96
N PRO A 581 -0.70 -11.54 6.19
CA PRO A 581 -1.66 -12.42 5.53
C PRO A 581 -2.66 -13.07 6.49
N ALA A 582 -2.23 -13.51 7.68
CA ALA A 582 -3.10 -14.10 8.68
C ALA A 582 -4.21 -13.13 9.15
N ALA A 583 -3.86 -11.87 9.40
CA ALA A 583 -4.82 -10.83 9.77
C ALA A 583 -5.84 -10.55 8.67
N ALA A 584 -5.36 -10.47 7.41
CA ALA A 584 -6.23 -10.28 6.25
C ALA A 584 -7.18 -11.47 6.05
N LEU A 585 -6.68 -12.71 6.17
CA LEU A 585 -7.48 -13.92 6.04
C LEU A 585 -8.61 -13.98 7.07
N ALA A 586 -8.33 -13.63 8.32
CA ALA A 586 -9.30 -13.68 9.42
C ALA A 586 -10.23 -12.43 9.48
N GLY A 587 -9.95 -11.38 8.71
CA GLY A 587 -10.70 -10.11 8.75
C GLY A 587 -10.46 -9.28 10.02
N VAL A 588 -9.37 -9.53 10.76
CA VAL A 588 -9.08 -8.89 12.06
C VAL A 588 -7.78 -8.09 12.02
N SER A 589 -7.46 -7.37 13.10
CA SER A 589 -6.18 -6.66 13.23
C SER A 589 -5.01 -7.62 13.48
N THR A 590 -3.78 -7.22 13.12
CA THR A 590 -2.56 -7.97 13.43
C THR A 590 -2.39 -8.21 14.93
N GLY A 591 -2.76 -7.22 15.76
CA GLY A 591 -2.75 -7.36 17.22
C GLY A 591 -3.74 -8.41 17.74
N THR A 592 -4.87 -8.62 17.05
CA THR A 592 -5.84 -9.68 17.38
C THR A 592 -5.24 -11.06 17.10
N VAL A 593 -4.59 -11.24 15.95
CA VAL A 593 -3.92 -12.50 15.59
C VAL A 593 -2.76 -12.81 16.54
N MET A 594 -1.98 -11.80 16.93
CA MET A 594 -0.93 -11.97 17.94
C MET A 594 -1.50 -12.49 19.26
N LYS A 595 -2.59 -11.89 19.76
CA LYS A 595 -3.29 -12.36 20.97
C LYS A 595 -3.83 -13.78 20.83
N TRP A 596 -4.33 -14.17 19.66
CA TRP A 596 -4.77 -15.54 19.43
C TRP A 596 -3.61 -16.53 19.49
N GLY A 597 -2.45 -16.18 18.92
CA GLY A 597 -1.25 -17.01 19.01
C GLY A 597 -0.65 -17.07 20.42
N GLU A 598 -0.65 -15.96 21.16
CA GLU A 598 -0.19 -15.91 22.55
C GLU A 598 -1.11 -16.70 23.49
N GLY A 599 -2.42 -16.63 23.27
CA GLY A 599 -3.43 -17.36 24.02
C GLY A 599 -3.62 -18.82 23.59
N ALA A 600 -2.75 -19.35 22.72
CA ALA A 600 -2.84 -20.71 22.15
C ALA A 600 -4.19 -21.05 21.48
N LEU A 601 -4.94 -20.03 21.03
CA LEU A 601 -6.17 -20.19 20.26
C LEU A 601 -5.88 -20.50 18.79
N VAL A 602 -4.67 -20.17 18.33
CA VAL A 602 -4.16 -20.46 16.99
C VAL A 602 -2.73 -20.96 17.13
N ARG A 603 -2.40 -22.11 16.51
CA ARG A 603 -1.02 -22.60 16.50
C ARG A 603 -0.08 -21.61 15.81
N ARG A 604 1.08 -21.37 16.45
CA ARG A 604 2.16 -20.56 15.90
C ARG A 604 3.50 -21.27 15.97
N GLU A 605 4.33 -21.08 14.95
CA GLU A 605 5.65 -21.69 14.86
C GLU A 605 6.71 -20.64 14.49
N ALA A 606 7.91 -20.78 15.04
CA ALA A 606 9.01 -19.85 14.78
C ALA A 606 9.68 -20.17 13.44
N SER A 607 9.92 -19.13 12.64
CA SER A 607 10.73 -19.21 11.41
C SER A 607 11.81 -18.14 11.42
N ASP A 608 12.83 -18.28 10.56
CA ASP A 608 13.90 -17.29 10.38
C ASP A 608 13.39 -15.89 10.00
N ARG A 609 12.14 -15.78 9.54
CA ARG A 609 11.47 -14.52 9.18
C ARG A 609 10.36 -14.09 10.16
N GLY A 610 10.31 -14.69 11.35
CA GLY A 610 9.34 -14.41 12.41
C GLY A 610 8.27 -15.50 12.57
N TRP A 611 7.24 -15.21 13.37
CA TRP A 611 6.14 -16.15 13.68
C TRP A 611 5.27 -16.46 12.47
N ARG A 612 4.96 -17.75 12.29
CA ARG A 612 3.99 -18.27 11.33
C ARG A 612 2.76 -18.80 12.05
N TYR A 613 1.60 -18.73 11.40
CA TYR A 613 0.30 -19.12 11.97
C TYR A 613 -0.38 -20.15 11.06
N HIS A 614 -1.00 -21.17 11.67
CA HIS A 614 -1.68 -22.22 10.93
C HIS A 614 -3.02 -21.74 10.33
N VAL A 615 -3.23 -21.98 9.04
CA VAL A 615 -4.37 -21.45 8.27
C VAL A 615 -5.73 -21.96 8.77
N GLU A 616 -5.85 -23.25 9.09
CA GLU A 616 -7.14 -23.82 9.52
C GLU A 616 -7.57 -23.31 10.89
N ASP A 617 -6.61 -23.20 11.82
CA ASP A 617 -6.85 -22.68 13.17
C ASP A 617 -7.29 -21.23 13.10
N LEU A 618 -6.69 -20.44 12.21
CA LEU A 618 -7.12 -19.06 11.94
C LEU A 618 -8.56 -18.99 11.42
N ARG A 619 -8.94 -19.86 10.49
CA ARG A 619 -10.32 -19.92 9.97
C ARG A 619 -11.30 -20.31 11.07
N GLN A 620 -10.97 -21.34 11.86
CA GLN A 620 -11.81 -21.79 12.95
C GLN A 620 -11.98 -20.71 14.03
N GLN A 621 -10.88 -20.04 14.40
CA GLN A 621 -10.93 -18.96 15.38
C GLN A 621 -11.67 -17.73 14.84
N ALA A 622 -11.57 -17.43 13.54
CA ALA A 622 -12.35 -16.38 12.90
C ALA A 622 -13.86 -16.67 12.97
N ARG A 623 -14.30 -17.91 12.71
CA ARG A 623 -15.72 -18.31 12.87
C ARG A 623 -16.23 -18.02 14.28
N THR A 624 -15.49 -18.45 15.30
CA THR A 624 -15.83 -18.20 16.71
C THR A 624 -15.84 -16.72 17.05
N HIS A 625 -14.86 -15.96 16.55
CA HIS A 625 -14.76 -14.53 16.80
C HIS A 625 -15.96 -13.76 16.22
N TRP A 626 -16.32 -14.08 14.98
CA TRP A 626 -17.38 -13.39 14.23
C TRP A 626 -18.78 -13.82 14.66
N SER A 627 -18.98 -15.03 15.19
CA SER A 627 -20.26 -15.45 15.78
C SER A 627 -20.57 -14.77 17.11
N GLN A 628 -19.54 -14.37 17.87
CA GLN A 628 -19.69 -13.73 19.18
C GLN A 628 -19.69 -12.19 19.13
N THR A 629 -19.31 -11.59 18.00
CA THR A 629 -19.15 -10.13 17.92
C THR A 629 -20.49 -9.44 17.67
N ARG A 630 -20.84 -8.51 18.58
CA ARG A 630 -22.06 -7.69 18.49
C ARG A 630 -21.85 -6.37 17.74
N TYR A 631 -20.78 -6.25 16.95
CA TYR A 631 -20.46 -5.00 16.25
C TYR A 631 -21.38 -4.83 15.03
N LYS A 632 -22.06 -3.68 14.93
CA LYS A 632 -22.97 -3.33 13.81
C LYS A 632 -22.26 -3.09 12.45
N ARG A 633 -20.92 -3.12 12.39
CA ARG A 633 -20.17 -3.06 11.12
C ARG A 633 -19.55 -4.42 10.84
N ASP A 634 -20.16 -5.12 9.89
CA ASP A 634 -19.66 -6.38 9.39
C ASP A 634 -18.35 -6.17 8.63
N LYS A 635 -17.27 -6.81 9.07
CA LYS A 635 -16.00 -6.89 8.33
C LYS A 635 -15.58 -8.35 8.16
N ARG A 636 -16.55 -9.27 8.16
CA ARG A 636 -16.28 -10.66 7.88
C ARG A 636 -15.61 -10.77 6.50
N PRO A 637 -14.53 -11.56 6.38
CA PRO A 637 -13.91 -11.79 5.09
C PRO A 637 -14.89 -12.52 4.16
N GLN A 638 -14.78 -12.30 2.85
CA GLN A 638 -15.74 -12.80 1.85
C GLN A 638 -16.00 -14.31 1.99
N TRP A 639 -14.96 -15.12 2.20
CA TRP A 639 -15.10 -16.58 2.38
C TRP A 639 -16.01 -16.98 3.54
N LEU A 640 -16.04 -16.18 4.62
CA LEU A 640 -16.90 -16.43 5.78
C LEU A 640 -18.34 -15.99 5.54
N ILE A 641 -18.53 -14.94 4.72
CA ILE A 641 -19.84 -14.50 4.25
C ILE A 641 -20.44 -15.59 3.35
N ASP A 642 -19.66 -16.07 2.38
CA ASP A 642 -20.07 -17.12 1.44
C ASP A 642 -20.42 -18.43 2.19
N GLU A 643 -19.63 -18.82 3.20
CA GLU A 643 -19.94 -19.96 4.09
C GLU A 643 -21.29 -19.77 4.82
N SER A 644 -21.57 -18.56 5.35
CA SER A 644 -22.83 -18.29 6.05
C SER A 644 -24.04 -18.34 5.11
N LEU A 645 -23.91 -17.77 3.90
CA LEU A 645 -24.96 -17.80 2.88
C LEU A 645 -25.24 -19.22 2.38
N ALA A 646 -24.20 -20.06 2.24
CA ALA A 646 -24.35 -21.47 1.87
C ALA A 646 -25.04 -22.29 2.97
N CYS A 647 -24.76 -21.99 4.24
CA CYS A 647 -25.40 -22.64 5.38
C CYS A 647 -26.90 -22.29 5.46
N ASP A 648 -27.24 -21.01 5.24
CA ASP A 648 -28.63 -20.54 5.22
C ASP A 648 -29.44 -21.15 4.06
N ALA A 649 -28.84 -21.25 2.87
CA ALA A 649 -29.46 -21.92 1.72
C ALA A 649 -29.70 -23.42 1.96
N SER A 650 -28.75 -24.10 2.63
CA SER A 650 -28.89 -25.52 2.99
C SER A 650 -29.94 -25.75 4.09
N ALA A 651 -30.10 -24.81 5.01
CA ALA A 651 -31.12 -24.85 6.06
C ALA A 651 -32.53 -24.62 5.50
N LEU A 652 -32.67 -23.70 4.53
CA LEU A 652 -33.92 -23.48 3.79
C LEU A 652 -34.33 -24.68 2.93
N ALA A 653 -33.36 -25.40 2.35
CA ALA A 653 -33.62 -26.61 1.57
C ALA A 653 -34.02 -27.84 2.42
N SER A 654 -33.79 -27.80 3.75
CA SER A 654 -34.01 -28.92 4.67
C SER A 654 -35.27 -28.79 5.53
N GLN A 655 -36.12 -27.77 5.31
CA GLN A 655 -37.39 -27.65 6.02
C GLN A 655 -38.40 -28.68 5.47
N PRO A 656 -38.98 -29.55 6.32
CA PRO A 656 -40.04 -30.44 5.89
C PRO A 656 -41.30 -29.63 5.55
N ALA A 657 -41.93 -29.96 4.43
CA ALA A 657 -43.19 -29.36 3.99
C ALA A 657 -44.32 -29.66 4.99
N GLU A 658 -44.55 -28.77 5.95
CA GLU A 658 -45.74 -28.83 6.80
C GLU A 658 -46.94 -28.19 6.10
N ARG A 659 -47.85 -29.09 5.70
CA ARG A 659 -49.30 -28.98 5.48
C ARG A 659 -49.84 -27.92 4.49
N PRO A 660 -50.63 -28.35 3.48
CA PRO A 660 -51.29 -27.44 2.55
C PRO A 660 -52.56 -26.87 3.19
N GLY A 661 -52.61 -25.56 3.40
CA GLY A 661 -53.85 -24.88 3.74
C GLY A 661 -53.69 -23.64 4.59
N GLU A 662 -52.91 -22.65 4.17
CA GLU A 662 -53.21 -21.24 4.45
C GLU A 662 -52.32 -20.35 3.57
N SER A 663 -52.98 -19.60 2.69
CA SER A 663 -52.37 -18.67 1.77
C SER A 663 -51.87 -17.43 2.52
N VAL A 664 -50.55 -17.21 2.53
CA VAL A 664 -49.96 -15.89 2.75
C VAL A 664 -49.08 -15.56 1.55
N GLN A 665 -49.47 -14.50 0.85
CA GLN A 665 -48.75 -13.92 -0.29
C GLN A 665 -47.36 -13.44 0.16
N VAL A 666 -46.31 -14.02 -0.42
CA VAL A 666 -44.99 -13.38 -0.48
C VAL A 666 -44.82 -12.88 -1.91
N VAL A 667 -44.91 -11.57 -2.05
CA VAL A 667 -44.64 -10.85 -3.30
C VAL A 667 -43.16 -11.01 -3.63
N SER A 668 -42.89 -11.88 -4.60
CA SER A 668 -41.61 -11.99 -5.28
C SER A 668 -41.40 -10.74 -6.14
N ALA A 669 -40.50 -9.85 -5.71
CA ALA A 669 -40.03 -8.72 -6.53
C ALA A 669 -38.71 -9.12 -7.22
N LEU A 670 -38.80 -10.11 -8.11
CA LEU A 670 -37.76 -10.48 -9.07
C LEU A 670 -38.45 -10.86 -10.38
N GLN A 671 -38.86 -9.87 -11.17
CA GLN A 671 -39.00 -9.91 -12.64
C GLN A 671 -39.71 -8.65 -13.14
N VAL A 672 -38.98 -7.80 -13.87
CA VAL A 672 -39.57 -6.95 -14.91
C VAL A 672 -38.71 -7.07 -16.18
N TYR A 673 -39.23 -7.92 -17.06
CA TYR A 673 -39.36 -7.82 -18.53
C TYR A 673 -38.13 -7.62 -19.44
N CYS A 674 -37.69 -8.75 -20.00
CA CYS A 674 -37.52 -8.91 -21.45
C CYS A 674 -38.85 -9.45 -22.03
N ALA A 675 -39.40 -8.81 -23.07
CA ALA A 675 -40.23 -9.49 -24.07
C ALA A 675 -40.24 -8.70 -25.41
N PRO A 676 -40.36 -9.38 -26.55
CA PRO A 676 -40.10 -8.85 -27.90
C PRO A 676 -41.39 -8.38 -28.60
N LEU A 677 -41.26 -7.54 -29.62
CA LEU A 677 -42.34 -7.24 -30.57
C LEU A 677 -41.76 -7.09 -31.98
N THR A 678 -42.13 -8.04 -32.85
CA THR A 678 -41.90 -8.05 -34.29
C THR A 678 -43.14 -7.52 -35.04
N ASP A 679 -42.86 -6.65 -36.01
CA ASP A 679 -43.49 -6.42 -37.32
C ASP A 679 -45.02 -6.23 -37.47
N HIS A 680 -45.42 -5.06 -38.01
CA HIS A 680 -45.69 -4.93 -39.46
C HIS A 680 -46.05 -3.50 -39.94
N ILE A 681 -45.41 -3.12 -41.06
CA ILE A 681 -45.91 -2.37 -42.25
C ILE A 681 -45.74 -0.82 -42.32
N ALA A 682 -44.70 -0.47 -43.07
CA ALA A 682 -44.60 0.44 -44.24
C ALA A 682 -44.91 1.94 -44.14
N ALA A 683 -43.88 2.76 -44.42
CA ALA A 683 -43.89 3.78 -45.48
C ALA A 683 -42.46 4.35 -45.71
N GLU A 684 -41.94 4.21 -46.93
CA GLU A 684 -40.83 4.97 -47.53
C GLU A 684 -41.41 5.92 -48.62
N PRO A 685 -40.67 6.89 -49.19
CA PRO A 685 -39.97 8.06 -48.62
C PRO A 685 -40.44 9.34 -49.36
N PRO A 686 -39.68 10.46 -49.32
CA PRO A 686 -39.33 11.02 -50.62
C PRO A 686 -37.85 11.41 -50.75
N ARG A 687 -37.35 11.17 -51.96
CA ARG A 687 -36.02 11.45 -52.49
C ARG A 687 -35.87 12.92 -52.89
N CYS A 688 -34.67 13.48 -52.71
CA CYS A 688 -33.78 13.91 -53.80
C CYS A 688 -32.33 13.81 -53.31
#